data_AF-A0A7V1H2W8-F1
#
_entry.id   AF-A0A7V1H2W8-F1
#
_cell.length_a   1.000
_cell.length_b   1.000
_cell.length_c   1.000
_cell.angle_alpha   90.00
_cell.angle_beta   90.00
_cell.angle_gamma   90.00
#
_symmetry.space_group_name_H-M   'P 1'
#
loop_
_entity.id
_entity.type
_entity.pdbx_description
1 polymer ?
#
loop_
_entity_poly.entity_id
_entity_poly.type
_entity_poly.pdbx_seq_one_letter_code
_entity_poly.pdbx_strand_id
1 'polypeptide(L)'
;MKILRVNMGRLTAEYEDLPGDWMLVGGRGLIAKIMNKEVPPSSDPLGPENKLIFACGPLAGTMAPHLGRLSVGGKSPLTLGIKEANAGGPAAQKLDRLGIRAIVVEGMPEDKKLYCLEINEEGAALVPADGYSERKMFGFVDELYEKYGIRQDGKHNPAIISIGPAGERMYKGASIALTDLYGDPSRSAGRGGLGAVMGSRGLKAVIIDDTGTAAVQIENRDMFRKSVRTWVNEIKKDVVCGLFSWAGTPFTISSNSYQGTMPGDNYTTGRPPGFKEVDGEVTRRRVWERHGKMHACMPGCVVQCSIIYYDEDGVKTSAYEYEAVSMIGTNLGISDTDAIAKFKYICDDLGVDFIEIGSAMGVSSNAGKMKIGDAESVIKLLGEVERGTDLGHTIGDGVVSTAKAFGIERVPAFKGQALPAHDPRAVKAMGVTYASSPMGADHTAGLTYKKPLAKDGQVLNSLRFQLRAAVCDTFGYCLNALPGGRTSIYAFVAELLTARFGGEVTPEDVLDIAKQDLRDELEFNKGAQFSTAHGPFPEFLKKEALPPTGNVFDVDEAEINTIWDLMEVYKEPEKIWEVRFPKIPSFLFGEGVVKKLGESAAGLRIKKALLIADPVMKTLGRTDEIQEILKKSSVDSAVYSEVEPDPPLESIERASKAYKDNECDGIIALGGGSSMDTAKATAVRVSQTGVLEEYDTMFGGKAKIKPPLPPIICVPTTSGTGSETNQYAIITDRSRDVKFTLMSDLMVPSLAVIDPLLSMTMPPIVTAETGIDALAHCVEGYVGMADEYHPYYESLALYGVKMIGRSLRKAYLNGKDVQARKDMCMAASFGGISFTKGLGLGHAISHVLGAFHHVPHGRGCALGLLCFVRVNKEACGDQFKDLSWALDRTDDLEPALKNLYGDLNIPVKLSDIGISEDDLPKIAFETSTNTVNLAANPEHVTEKRILGLLKNFY
;
A
#
# COMPACT_ATOMS: atom_id res chain seq x y z
N MET A 1 -13.40 -8.45 33.75
CA MET A 1 -13.87 -7.56 32.65
C MET A 1 -15.36 -7.38 32.80
N LYS A 2 -15.89 -6.21 32.40
CA LYS A 2 -17.31 -5.87 32.52
C LYS A 2 -17.93 -5.50 31.16
N ILE A 3 -19.25 -5.57 31.07
CA ILE A 3 -20.07 -4.93 30.05
C ILE A 3 -20.78 -3.74 30.70
N LEU A 4 -20.71 -2.55 30.10
CA LEU A 4 -21.48 -1.39 30.53
C LEU A 4 -22.83 -1.38 29.79
N ARG A 5 -23.93 -1.59 30.52
CA ARG A 5 -25.30 -1.53 30.00
C ARG A 5 -25.86 -0.14 30.18
N VAL A 6 -26.27 0.49 29.08
CA VAL A 6 -26.82 1.84 29.07
C VAL A 6 -28.26 1.77 28.57
N ASN A 7 -29.20 1.95 29.49
CA ASN A 7 -30.62 1.88 29.17
C ASN A 7 -31.17 3.29 29.01
N MET A 8 -31.40 3.71 27.77
CA MET A 8 -31.85 5.06 27.45
C MET A 8 -33.31 5.31 27.84
N GLY A 9 -34.13 4.27 27.98
CA GLY A 9 -35.52 4.41 28.46
C GLY A 9 -35.60 4.73 29.96
N ARG A 10 -34.71 4.13 30.75
CA ARG A 10 -34.62 4.36 32.20
C ARG A 10 -33.57 5.40 32.58
N LEU A 11 -32.76 5.84 31.61
CA LEU A 11 -31.60 6.71 31.80
C LEU A 11 -30.62 6.19 32.86
N THR A 12 -30.34 4.88 32.82
CA THR A 12 -29.40 4.22 33.74
C THR A 12 -28.16 3.68 33.02
N ALA A 13 -27.05 3.62 33.74
CA ALA A 13 -25.80 3.01 33.31
C ALA A 13 -25.33 2.01 34.39
N GLU A 14 -25.24 0.74 34.04
CA GLU A 14 -25.01 -0.36 34.99
C GLU A 14 -23.92 -1.31 34.47
N TYR A 15 -23.11 -1.86 35.38
CA TYR A 15 -22.05 -2.80 35.02
C TYR A 15 -22.48 -4.25 35.23
N GLU A 16 -22.30 -5.07 34.20
CA GLU A 16 -22.48 -6.53 34.23
C GLU A 16 -21.12 -7.23 34.11
N ASP A 17 -20.93 -8.38 34.73
CA ASP A 17 -19.74 -9.21 34.48
C ASP A 17 -19.74 -9.76 33.06
N LEU A 18 -18.58 -9.68 32.39
CA LEU A 18 -18.40 -10.35 31.10
C LEU A 18 -18.49 -11.87 31.33
N PRO A 19 -19.34 -12.61 30.60
CA PRO A 19 -19.38 -14.06 30.68
C PRO A 19 -18.00 -14.69 30.47
N GLY A 20 -17.67 -15.71 31.27
CA GLY A 20 -16.34 -16.31 31.27
C GLY A 20 -15.93 -16.91 29.92
N ASP A 21 -16.88 -17.50 29.21
CA ASP A 21 -16.72 -18.04 27.84
C ASP A 21 -16.51 -16.95 26.78
N TRP A 22 -16.72 -15.67 27.10
CA TRP A 22 -16.51 -14.54 26.21
C TRP A 22 -15.19 -13.81 26.47
N MET A 23 -14.39 -14.25 27.44
CA MET A 23 -13.19 -13.53 27.89
C MET A 23 -12.15 -13.30 26.77
N LEU A 24 -12.02 -14.29 25.88
CA LEU A 24 -11.10 -14.25 24.74
C LEU A 24 -11.72 -13.63 23.47
N VAL A 25 -13.00 -13.26 23.48
CA VAL A 25 -13.71 -12.72 22.32
C VAL A 25 -13.97 -11.22 22.53
N GLY A 26 -13.79 -10.42 21.49
CA GLY A 26 -14.03 -8.98 21.53
C GLY A 26 -14.58 -8.49 20.20
N GLY A 27 -14.55 -7.16 20.00
CA GLY A 27 -14.83 -6.52 18.71
C GLY A 27 -16.06 -7.07 17.99
N ARG A 28 -15.87 -7.40 16.70
CA ARG A 28 -16.90 -7.99 15.83
C ARG A 28 -17.53 -9.27 16.38
N GLY A 29 -16.73 -10.27 16.77
CA GLY A 29 -17.24 -11.52 17.34
C GLY A 29 -18.09 -11.33 18.60
N LEU A 30 -17.75 -10.36 19.47
CA LEU A 30 -18.56 -10.08 20.65
C LEU A 30 -19.88 -9.38 20.29
N ILE A 31 -19.86 -8.48 19.31
CA ILE A 31 -21.09 -7.88 18.75
C ILE A 31 -22.02 -8.98 18.24
N ALA A 32 -21.52 -9.90 17.41
CA ALA A 32 -22.32 -10.98 16.85
C ALA A 32 -22.97 -11.86 17.94
N LYS A 33 -22.24 -12.17 19.01
CA LYS A 33 -22.77 -12.92 20.16
C LYS A 33 -23.89 -12.19 20.89
N ILE A 34 -23.69 -10.90 21.19
CA ILE A 34 -24.70 -10.08 21.88
C ILE A 34 -25.95 -9.93 21.00
N MET A 35 -25.78 -9.70 19.69
CA MET A 35 -26.88 -9.58 18.74
C MET A 35 -27.75 -10.85 18.71
N ASN A 36 -27.15 -12.04 18.57
CA ASN A 36 -27.92 -13.29 18.57
C ASN A 36 -28.62 -13.58 19.90
N LYS A 37 -27.98 -13.22 21.02
CA LYS A 37 -28.52 -13.50 22.35
C LYS A 37 -29.65 -12.53 22.72
N GLU A 38 -29.57 -11.28 22.30
CA GLU A 38 -30.33 -10.20 22.91
C GLU A 38 -31.17 -9.36 21.95
N VAL A 39 -30.95 -9.46 20.63
CA VAL A 39 -31.67 -8.65 19.64
C VAL A 39 -32.55 -9.55 18.77
N PRO A 40 -33.87 -9.35 18.75
CA PRO A 40 -34.74 -10.05 17.81
C PRO A 40 -34.33 -9.72 16.37
N PRO A 41 -33.99 -10.71 15.51
CA PRO A 41 -33.57 -10.45 14.14
C PRO A 41 -34.62 -9.72 13.29
N SER A 42 -35.90 -9.82 13.64
CA SER A 42 -37.02 -9.14 12.98
C SER A 42 -37.25 -7.69 13.42
N SER A 43 -36.57 -7.23 14.49
CA SER A 43 -36.76 -5.88 15.08
C SER A 43 -36.55 -4.74 14.07
N ASP A 44 -37.21 -3.61 14.28
CA ASP A 44 -36.91 -2.39 13.52
C ASP A 44 -35.48 -1.90 13.86
N PRO A 45 -34.58 -1.69 12.88
CA PRO A 45 -33.24 -1.16 13.13
C PRO A 45 -33.20 0.16 13.92
N LEU A 46 -34.23 1.02 13.81
CA LEU A 46 -34.30 2.27 14.56
C LEU A 46 -35.23 2.18 15.78
N GLY A 47 -35.99 1.09 15.91
CA GLY A 47 -36.90 0.84 17.02
C GLY A 47 -36.20 0.35 18.29
N PRO A 48 -36.86 0.35 19.46
CA PRO A 48 -36.23 0.21 20.79
C PRO A 48 -35.61 -1.16 21.09
N GLU A 49 -35.95 -2.21 20.33
CA GLU A 49 -35.42 -3.56 20.52
C GLU A 49 -34.01 -3.76 19.94
N ASN A 50 -33.61 -2.92 18.98
CA ASN A 50 -32.24 -2.97 18.45
C ASN A 50 -31.25 -2.40 19.48
N LYS A 51 -30.01 -2.89 19.44
CA LYS A 51 -28.93 -2.44 20.33
C LYS A 51 -27.82 -1.78 19.53
N LEU A 52 -27.20 -0.76 20.12
CA LEU A 52 -25.94 -0.21 19.63
C LEU A 52 -24.83 -0.68 20.57
N ILE A 53 -23.83 -1.34 20.00
CA ILE A 53 -22.79 -2.03 20.75
C ILE A 53 -21.44 -1.46 20.35
N PHE A 54 -20.67 -0.99 21.31
CA PHE A 54 -19.26 -0.62 21.15
C PHE A 54 -18.42 -1.69 21.81
N ALA A 55 -17.58 -2.41 21.08
CA ALA A 55 -16.80 -3.53 21.59
C ALA A 55 -15.31 -3.37 21.27
N CYS A 56 -14.45 -3.50 22.29
CA CYS A 56 -13.00 -3.52 22.11
C CYS A 56 -12.49 -4.97 21.97
N GLY A 57 -11.33 -5.10 21.32
CA GLY A 57 -10.61 -6.37 21.27
C GLY A 57 -10.03 -6.76 22.64
N PRO A 58 -9.77 -8.06 22.88
CA PRO A 58 -9.19 -8.58 24.13
C PRO A 58 -7.76 -8.16 24.41
N LEU A 59 -7.15 -7.38 23.53
CA LEU A 59 -5.77 -6.90 23.65
C LEU A 59 -5.68 -5.38 23.56
N ALA A 60 -6.82 -4.66 23.55
CA ALA A 60 -6.87 -3.24 23.21
C ALA A 60 -6.08 -2.34 24.16
N GLY A 61 -6.23 -2.50 25.47
CA GLY A 61 -5.55 -1.71 26.50
C GLY A 61 -4.08 -2.07 26.71
N THR A 62 -3.54 -3.01 25.92
CA THR A 62 -2.13 -3.40 25.99
C THR A 62 -1.25 -2.46 25.17
N MET A 63 0.08 -2.61 25.29
CA MET A 63 1.05 -1.89 24.45
C MET A 63 1.35 -2.59 23.12
N ALA A 64 0.63 -3.66 22.78
CA ALA A 64 0.84 -4.33 21.50
C ALA A 64 0.35 -3.42 20.36
N PRO A 65 1.14 -3.27 19.29
CA PRO A 65 0.82 -2.36 18.21
C PRO A 65 -0.44 -2.81 17.48
N HIS A 66 -1.16 -1.84 16.92
CA HIS A 66 -2.28 -2.07 16.01
C HIS A 66 -3.56 -2.71 16.61
N LEU A 67 -3.59 -3.06 17.90
CA LEU A 67 -4.73 -3.73 18.55
C LEU A 67 -5.75 -2.76 19.18
N GLY A 68 -5.66 -1.46 18.88
CA GLY A 68 -6.50 -0.41 19.45
C GLY A 68 -7.77 -0.08 18.67
N ARG A 69 -8.22 -0.93 17.73
CA ARG A 69 -9.44 -0.66 16.96
C ARG A 69 -10.69 -0.92 17.80
N LEU A 70 -11.71 -0.08 17.61
CA LEU A 70 -13.04 -0.24 18.20
C LEU A 70 -14.02 -0.70 17.12
N SER A 71 -14.74 -1.79 17.41
CA SER A 71 -15.87 -2.22 16.60
C SER A 71 -17.16 -1.60 17.14
N VAL A 72 -17.99 -1.08 16.24
CA VAL A 72 -19.33 -0.59 16.54
C VAL A 72 -20.32 -1.43 15.77
N GLY A 73 -21.41 -1.88 16.39
CA GLY A 73 -22.36 -2.74 15.71
C GLY A 73 -23.78 -2.72 16.26
N GLY A 74 -24.67 -3.33 15.48
CA GLY A 74 -26.11 -3.36 15.69
C GLY A 74 -26.83 -3.86 14.45
N LYS A 75 -28.17 -3.85 14.46
CA LYS A 75 -28.95 -4.05 13.24
C LYS A 75 -28.91 -2.78 12.39
N SER A 76 -28.50 -2.89 11.14
CA SER A 76 -28.33 -1.76 10.23
C SER A 76 -29.66 -1.25 9.67
N PRO A 77 -29.94 0.06 9.67
CA PRO A 77 -31.07 0.64 8.95
C PRO A 77 -30.84 0.69 7.42
N LEU A 78 -29.60 0.52 6.97
CA LEU A 78 -29.21 0.52 5.56
C LEU A 78 -29.36 -0.87 4.93
N THR A 79 -28.75 -1.89 5.54
CA THR A 79 -28.74 -3.26 5.00
C THR A 79 -29.86 -4.14 5.55
N LEU A 80 -30.47 -3.76 6.69
CA LEU A 80 -31.51 -4.52 7.41
C LEU A 80 -31.03 -5.86 8.00
N GLY A 81 -29.72 -6.07 8.06
CA GLY A 81 -29.05 -7.20 8.72
C GLY A 81 -28.15 -6.75 9.85
N ILE A 82 -27.30 -7.66 10.34
CA ILE A 82 -26.23 -7.32 11.26
C ILE A 82 -25.18 -6.44 10.57
N LYS A 83 -24.58 -5.51 11.31
CA LYS A 83 -23.46 -4.69 10.84
C LYS A 83 -22.44 -4.52 11.94
N GLU A 84 -21.17 -4.64 11.55
CA GLU A 84 -20.03 -4.05 12.25
C GLU A 84 -19.44 -2.94 11.37
N ALA A 85 -18.98 -1.87 12.03
CA ALA A 85 -18.12 -0.85 11.46
C ALA A 85 -16.98 -0.55 12.43
N ASN A 86 -15.77 -0.46 11.89
CA ASN A 86 -14.55 -0.40 12.69
C ASN A 86 -13.85 0.97 12.59
N ALA A 87 -13.31 1.47 13.69
CA ALA A 87 -12.57 2.73 13.73
C ALA A 87 -11.31 2.66 14.59
N GLY A 88 -10.36 3.55 14.32
CA GLY A 88 -9.17 3.76 15.15
C GLY A 88 -9.42 4.77 16.27
N GLY A 89 -8.37 5.45 16.73
CA GLY A 89 -8.41 6.34 17.89
C GLY A 89 -8.09 5.62 19.21
N PRO A 90 -8.12 6.32 20.36
CA PRO A 90 -7.75 5.77 21.65
C PRO A 90 -8.91 5.08 22.41
N ALA A 91 -10.15 5.15 21.91
CA ALA A 91 -11.35 4.72 22.63
C ALA A 91 -11.28 3.26 23.12
N ALA A 92 -10.94 2.30 22.26
CA ALA A 92 -10.87 0.89 22.62
C ALA A 92 -9.87 0.62 23.75
N GLN A 93 -8.73 1.30 23.74
CA GLN A 93 -7.69 1.13 24.75
C GLN A 93 -8.14 1.68 26.10
N LYS A 94 -8.79 2.85 26.10
CA LYS A 94 -9.32 3.48 27.31
C LYS A 94 -10.41 2.64 27.96
N LEU A 95 -11.33 2.08 27.15
CA LEU A 95 -12.37 1.16 27.67
C LEU A 95 -11.75 -0.06 28.36
N ASP A 96 -10.77 -0.70 27.73
CA ASP A 96 -10.13 -1.88 28.30
C ASP A 96 -9.33 -1.55 29.58
N ARG A 97 -8.72 -0.37 29.67
CA ARG A 97 -8.07 0.12 30.91
C ARG A 97 -9.06 0.40 32.04
N LEU A 98 -10.27 0.86 31.71
CA LEU A 98 -11.40 0.95 32.64
C LEU A 98 -12.01 -0.42 32.99
N GLY A 99 -11.48 -1.52 32.44
CA GLY A 99 -11.98 -2.87 32.65
C GLY A 99 -13.28 -3.18 31.91
N ILE A 100 -13.64 -2.36 30.91
CA ILE A 100 -14.86 -2.46 30.11
C ILE A 100 -14.53 -3.10 28.78
N ARG A 101 -15.21 -4.21 28.47
CA ARG A 101 -15.10 -4.92 27.21
C ARG A 101 -16.04 -4.36 26.13
N ALA A 102 -17.26 -4.03 26.55
CA ALA A 102 -18.26 -3.52 25.65
C ALA A 102 -19.18 -2.53 26.36
N ILE A 103 -19.71 -1.58 25.59
CA ILE A 103 -20.85 -0.74 25.96
C ILE A 103 -22.03 -1.23 25.13
N VAL A 104 -23.16 -1.51 25.78
CA VAL A 104 -24.40 -1.91 25.10
C VAL A 104 -25.48 -0.89 25.42
N VAL A 105 -25.89 -0.14 24.40
CA VAL A 105 -26.92 0.89 24.49
C VAL A 105 -28.24 0.32 23.99
N GLU A 106 -29.28 0.42 24.82
CA GLU A 106 -30.62 -0.14 24.58
C GLU A 106 -31.74 0.81 25.00
N GLY A 107 -32.96 0.59 24.49
CA GLY A 107 -34.12 1.45 24.76
C GLY A 107 -34.01 2.83 24.11
N MET A 108 -34.95 3.73 24.37
CA MET A 108 -34.96 5.09 23.82
C MET A 108 -35.45 6.06 24.89
N PRO A 109 -34.95 7.32 24.94
CA PRO A 109 -35.36 8.27 25.96
C PRO A 109 -36.81 8.69 25.76
N GLU A 110 -37.64 8.55 26.81
CA GLU A 110 -39.07 8.89 26.75
C GLU A 110 -39.31 10.38 26.49
N ASP A 111 -38.42 11.24 26.98
CA ASP A 111 -38.49 12.70 26.82
C ASP A 111 -37.92 13.20 25.49
N LYS A 112 -37.41 12.29 24.64
CA LYS A 112 -36.84 12.55 23.32
C LYS A 112 -35.65 13.53 23.34
N LYS A 113 -35.00 13.69 24.49
CA LYS A 113 -33.82 14.55 24.63
C LYS A 113 -32.55 13.84 24.17
N LEU A 114 -31.54 14.65 23.92
CA LEU A 114 -30.18 14.18 23.66
C LEU A 114 -29.41 14.03 24.98
N TYR A 115 -28.53 13.04 25.02
CA TYR A 115 -27.66 12.75 26.14
C TYR A 115 -26.22 12.48 25.68
N CYS A 116 -25.26 12.83 26.52
CA CYS A 116 -23.91 12.31 26.45
C CYS A 116 -23.73 11.24 27.54
N LEU A 117 -22.98 10.18 27.24
CA LEU A 117 -22.54 9.19 28.21
C LEU A 117 -21.12 9.53 28.65
N GLU A 118 -20.93 9.88 29.92
CA GLU A 118 -19.62 10.08 30.53
C GLU A 118 -19.16 8.77 31.19
N ILE A 119 -17.91 8.36 30.98
CA ILE A 119 -17.31 7.16 31.56
C ILE A 119 -15.92 7.51 32.11
N ASN A 120 -15.69 7.22 33.39
CA ASN A 120 -14.40 7.40 34.05
C ASN A 120 -14.17 6.32 35.12
N GLU A 121 -13.11 6.44 35.93
CA GLU A 121 -12.78 5.50 37.00
C GLU A 121 -13.86 5.42 38.10
N GLU A 122 -14.64 6.49 38.32
CA GLU A 122 -15.72 6.55 39.32
C GLU A 122 -17.01 5.87 38.84
N GLY A 123 -17.21 5.74 37.53
CA GLY A 123 -18.35 5.07 36.94
C GLY A 123 -18.80 5.66 35.61
N ALA A 124 -20.09 5.48 35.30
CA ALA A 124 -20.70 6.00 34.08
C ALA A 124 -22.02 6.74 34.38
N ALA A 125 -22.26 7.84 33.66
CA ALA A 125 -23.45 8.67 33.85
C ALA A 125 -23.97 9.25 32.51
N LEU A 126 -25.29 9.34 32.38
CA LEU A 126 -25.94 10.05 31.28
C LEU A 126 -26.18 11.51 31.68
N VAL A 127 -25.70 12.44 30.87
CA VAL A 127 -25.87 13.89 31.07
C VAL A 127 -26.67 14.50 29.91
N PRO A 128 -27.61 15.43 30.16
CA PRO A 128 -28.35 16.08 29.08
C PRO A 128 -27.43 16.81 28.10
N ALA A 129 -27.77 16.73 26.81
CA ALA A 129 -26.97 17.22 25.69
C ALA A 129 -27.78 18.01 24.64
N ASP A 130 -29.01 18.42 24.96
CA ASP A 130 -29.87 19.18 24.03
C ASP A 130 -29.24 20.51 23.56
N GLY A 131 -28.35 21.10 24.36
CA GLY A 131 -27.57 22.28 23.98
C GLY A 131 -26.66 22.05 22.77
N TYR A 132 -26.42 20.80 22.39
CA TYR A 132 -25.63 20.40 21.23
C TYR A 132 -26.46 19.88 20.05
N SER A 133 -27.79 20.01 20.11
CA SER A 133 -28.66 19.54 19.01
C SER A 133 -28.30 20.22 17.70
N GLU A 134 -28.25 19.43 16.63
CA GLU A 134 -27.92 19.84 15.26
C GLU A 134 -26.55 20.52 15.11
N ARG A 135 -25.68 20.43 16.15
CA ARG A 135 -24.31 20.92 16.08
C ARG A 135 -23.47 19.99 15.22
N LYS A 136 -22.69 20.60 14.32
CA LYS A 136 -21.67 19.92 13.53
C LYS A 136 -20.51 19.44 14.39
N MET A 137 -19.89 18.35 13.95
CA MET A 137 -19.00 17.51 14.76
C MET A 137 -17.77 18.26 15.28
N PHE A 138 -17.04 18.99 14.42
CA PHE A 138 -15.77 19.59 14.81
C PHE A 138 -15.95 20.61 15.93
N GLY A 139 -16.85 21.57 15.73
CA GLY A 139 -17.12 22.59 16.76
C GLY A 139 -17.79 22.01 18.03
N PHE A 140 -18.59 20.95 17.90
CA PHE A 140 -19.16 20.26 19.06
C PHE A 140 -18.09 19.56 19.90
N VAL A 141 -17.17 18.83 19.25
CA VAL A 141 -16.10 18.10 19.94
C VAL A 141 -15.09 19.05 20.57
N ASP A 142 -14.80 20.19 19.93
CA ASP A 142 -13.97 21.25 20.52
C ASP A 142 -14.58 21.78 21.83
N GLU A 143 -15.88 22.06 21.87
CA GLU A 143 -16.59 22.48 23.09
C GLU A 143 -16.55 21.42 24.20
N LEU A 144 -16.65 20.13 23.86
CA LEU A 144 -16.47 19.06 24.84
C LEU A 144 -15.05 19.05 25.39
N TYR A 145 -14.04 19.23 24.53
CA TYR A 145 -12.66 19.27 24.98
C TYR A 145 -12.35 20.50 25.85
N GLU A 146 -12.99 21.65 25.61
CA GLU A 146 -12.95 22.79 26.51
C GLU A 146 -13.58 22.46 27.88
N LYS A 147 -14.70 21.72 27.88
CA LYS A 147 -15.40 21.31 29.11
C LYS A 147 -14.61 20.30 29.96
N TYR A 148 -14.06 19.25 29.35
CA TYR A 148 -13.36 18.18 30.08
C TYR A 148 -11.84 18.39 30.20
N GLY A 149 -11.30 19.40 29.51
CA GLY A 149 -9.91 19.82 29.59
C GLY A 149 -8.96 19.02 28.70
N ILE A 150 -8.40 19.66 27.68
CA ILE A 150 -7.25 19.13 26.94
C ILE A 150 -6.00 19.29 27.80
N ARG A 151 -5.29 18.18 28.03
CA ARG A 151 -3.95 18.22 28.63
C ARG A 151 -2.92 18.45 27.53
N GLN A 152 -1.95 19.34 27.79
CA GLN A 152 -0.89 19.63 26.82
C GLN A 152 -0.01 18.41 26.48
N ASP A 153 0.00 17.38 27.31
CA ASP A 153 0.72 16.14 27.04
C ASP A 153 0.02 15.19 26.07
N GLY A 154 -1.26 15.45 25.72
CA GLY A 154 -2.10 14.70 24.79
C GLY A 154 -2.41 13.25 25.17
N LYS A 155 -1.65 12.65 26.09
CA LYS A 155 -1.71 11.22 26.46
C LYS A 155 -2.96 10.86 27.27
N HIS A 156 -3.54 11.84 27.95
CA HIS A 156 -4.65 11.66 28.87
C HIS A 156 -5.93 12.38 28.44
N ASN A 157 -5.99 12.88 27.20
CA ASN A 157 -7.23 13.46 26.69
C ASN A 157 -8.33 12.40 26.66
N PRO A 158 -9.57 12.74 27.03
CA PRO A 158 -10.71 11.84 26.83
C PRO A 158 -10.83 11.42 25.36
N ALA A 159 -11.19 10.16 25.12
CA ALA A 159 -11.66 9.74 23.80
C ALA A 159 -13.14 10.11 23.67
N ILE A 160 -13.51 10.72 22.56
CA ILE A 160 -14.90 11.07 22.27
C ILE A 160 -15.37 10.24 21.08
N ILE A 161 -16.53 9.62 21.25
CA ILE A 161 -17.30 8.95 20.20
C ILE A 161 -18.57 9.78 20.00
N SER A 162 -18.89 10.20 18.78
CA SER A 162 -19.96 11.18 18.56
C SER A 162 -20.66 11.05 17.22
N ILE A 163 -21.86 11.62 17.14
CA ILE A 163 -22.63 11.78 15.90
C ILE A 163 -22.83 13.27 15.57
N GLY A 164 -22.90 13.56 14.26
CA GLY A 164 -23.25 14.87 13.74
C GLY A 164 -24.76 14.98 13.47
N PRO A 165 -25.20 16.05 12.77
CA PRO A 165 -26.60 16.24 12.38
C PRO A 165 -27.20 15.07 11.62
N ALA A 166 -26.41 14.36 10.80
CA ALA A 166 -26.92 13.20 10.05
C ALA A 166 -27.37 12.05 10.96
N GLY A 167 -26.67 11.83 12.08
CA GLY A 167 -27.05 10.82 13.07
C GLY A 167 -28.32 11.21 13.82
N GLU A 168 -28.43 12.47 14.27
CA GLU A 168 -29.63 13.01 14.94
C GLU A 168 -30.88 12.90 14.06
N ARG A 169 -30.74 13.16 12.76
CA ARG A 169 -31.81 13.04 11.76
C ARG A 169 -32.05 11.61 11.30
N MET A 170 -31.28 10.64 11.80
CA MET A 170 -31.39 9.22 11.48
C MET A 170 -31.25 8.88 9.99
N TYR A 171 -30.38 9.61 9.27
CA TYR A 171 -30.05 9.26 7.88
C TYR A 171 -29.47 7.85 7.81
N LYS A 172 -29.94 7.01 6.89
CA LYS A 172 -29.45 5.62 6.79
C LYS A 172 -27.97 5.51 6.42
N GLY A 173 -27.39 6.56 5.84
CA GLY A 173 -25.95 6.70 5.58
C GLY A 173 -25.16 7.41 6.69
N ALA A 174 -25.72 7.60 7.88
CA ALA A 174 -25.04 8.29 8.99
C ALA A 174 -23.92 7.43 9.62
N SER A 175 -22.79 8.08 9.91
CA SER A 175 -21.60 7.49 10.52
C SER A 175 -21.48 7.85 12.01
N ILE A 176 -20.60 7.14 12.71
CA ILE A 176 -20.15 7.48 14.07
C ILE A 176 -18.68 7.88 13.99
N ALA A 177 -18.34 9.07 14.50
CA ALA A 177 -16.98 9.57 14.55
C ALA A 177 -16.31 9.25 15.89
N LEU A 178 -15.02 8.97 15.85
CA LEU A 178 -14.14 8.79 17.00
C LEU A 178 -12.99 9.79 16.87
N THR A 179 -12.58 10.35 17.99
CA THR A 179 -11.40 11.22 18.05
C THR A 179 -10.11 10.44 17.85
N ASP A 180 -9.15 11.02 17.13
CA ASP A 180 -7.80 10.50 17.04
C ASP A 180 -6.92 10.89 18.24
N LEU A 181 -5.61 10.64 18.15
CA LEU A 181 -4.64 10.95 19.21
C LEU A 181 -4.53 12.43 19.57
N TYR A 182 -4.98 13.32 18.67
CA TYR A 182 -4.92 14.76 18.83
C TYR A 182 -6.30 15.37 19.12
N GLY A 183 -7.32 14.53 19.30
CA GLY A 183 -8.70 14.97 19.57
C GLY A 183 -9.51 15.27 18.31
N ASP A 184 -9.00 14.98 17.12
CA ASP A 184 -9.71 15.27 15.88
C ASP A 184 -10.77 14.19 15.58
N PRO A 185 -12.08 14.52 15.45
CA PRO A 185 -13.15 13.54 15.27
C PRO A 185 -13.29 13.05 13.81
N SER A 186 -12.20 12.56 13.24
CA SER A 186 -12.12 12.13 11.83
C SER A 186 -11.97 10.61 11.66
N ARG A 187 -12.05 9.82 12.74
CA ARG A 187 -12.01 8.34 12.66
C ARG A 187 -13.42 7.79 12.64
N SER A 188 -13.89 7.41 11.48
CA SER A 188 -15.29 7.04 11.32
C SER A 188 -15.49 5.53 11.37
N ALA A 189 -16.35 5.07 12.28
CA ALA A 189 -17.10 3.83 12.10
C ALA A 189 -18.20 4.14 11.07
N GLY A 190 -17.77 4.20 9.80
CA GLY A 190 -18.49 4.93 8.76
C GLY A 190 -19.77 4.25 8.31
N ARG A 191 -19.72 2.95 8.12
CA ARG A 191 -20.58 2.25 7.17
C ARG A 191 -21.80 1.61 7.80
N GLY A 192 -22.90 1.54 7.06
CA GLY A 192 -24.09 0.77 7.44
C GLY A 192 -25.07 1.49 8.37
N GLY A 193 -24.93 2.80 8.57
CA GLY A 193 -25.97 3.61 9.22
C GLY A 193 -26.04 3.50 10.74
N LEU A 194 -24.95 3.06 11.39
CA LEU A 194 -24.92 2.95 12.86
C LEU A 194 -25.02 4.32 13.55
N GLY A 195 -24.66 5.42 12.86
CA GLY A 195 -24.90 6.79 13.35
C GLY A 195 -26.38 7.11 13.54
N ALA A 196 -27.25 6.59 12.67
CA ALA A 196 -28.70 6.73 12.82
C ALA A 196 -29.24 5.87 13.98
N VAL A 197 -28.66 4.69 14.20
CA VAL A 197 -28.98 3.88 15.39
C VAL A 197 -28.61 4.66 16.64
N MET A 198 -27.41 5.24 16.72
CA MET A 198 -26.98 6.08 17.84
C MET A 198 -27.90 7.29 18.07
N GLY A 199 -28.29 8.00 17.01
CA GLY A 199 -29.22 9.12 17.11
C GLY A 199 -30.63 8.72 17.54
N SER A 200 -31.14 7.58 17.06
CA SER A 200 -32.45 7.06 17.49
C SER A 200 -32.51 6.72 18.99
N ARG A 201 -31.34 6.52 19.63
CA ARG A 201 -31.22 6.29 21.08
C ARG A 201 -31.05 7.58 21.87
N GLY A 202 -31.11 8.74 21.22
CA GLY A 202 -30.85 10.05 21.83
C GLY A 202 -29.43 10.19 22.36
N LEU A 203 -28.47 9.38 21.90
CA LEU A 203 -27.09 9.42 22.37
C LEU A 203 -26.25 10.30 21.43
N LYS A 204 -25.88 11.51 21.87
CA LYS A 204 -25.10 12.47 21.08
C LYS A 204 -23.60 12.15 21.10
N ALA A 205 -23.07 11.75 22.26
CA ALA A 205 -21.68 11.35 22.40
C ALA A 205 -21.41 10.39 23.56
N VAL A 206 -20.27 9.70 23.52
CA VAL A 206 -19.66 8.94 24.62
C VAL A 206 -18.28 9.55 24.89
N ILE A 207 -18.05 9.98 26.14
CA ILE A 207 -16.80 10.58 26.61
C ILE A 207 -16.13 9.57 27.53
N ILE A 208 -14.92 9.13 27.17
CA ILE A 208 -14.20 8.06 27.85
C ILE A 208 -12.88 8.60 28.40
N ASP A 209 -12.78 8.71 29.72
CA ASP A 209 -11.58 9.15 30.43
C ASP A 209 -11.00 8.01 31.28
N ASP A 210 -9.79 7.55 30.94
CA ASP A 210 -9.05 6.52 31.67
C ASP A 210 -8.01 7.11 32.64
N THR A 211 -8.08 8.42 32.93
CA THR A 211 -7.20 9.05 33.90
C THR A 211 -7.35 8.40 35.28
N GLY A 212 -6.23 8.11 35.96
CA GLY A 212 -6.21 7.43 37.25
C GLY A 212 -6.10 5.90 37.17
N THR A 213 -6.52 5.31 36.04
CA THR A 213 -6.54 3.85 35.87
C THR A 213 -5.15 3.20 35.80
N ALA A 214 -5.04 2.00 36.36
CA ALA A 214 -3.85 1.16 36.23
C ALA A 214 -3.65 0.64 34.79
N ALA A 215 -2.42 0.20 34.48
CA ALA A 215 -2.18 -0.55 33.25
C ALA A 215 -2.88 -1.91 33.30
N VAL A 216 -3.32 -2.41 32.14
CA VAL A 216 -3.93 -3.76 32.04
C VAL A 216 -2.96 -4.83 32.53
N GLN A 217 -3.50 -5.86 33.19
CA GLN A 217 -2.72 -6.98 33.67
C GLN A 217 -2.27 -7.89 32.51
N ILE A 218 -1.02 -8.34 32.57
CA ILE A 218 -0.42 -9.29 31.62
C ILE A 218 0.24 -10.38 32.45
N GLU A 219 -0.27 -11.61 32.35
CA GLU A 219 0.19 -12.75 33.14
C GLU A 219 1.65 -13.12 32.84
N ASN A 220 2.02 -13.22 31.55
CA ASN A 220 3.38 -13.50 31.12
C ASN A 220 3.98 -12.32 30.33
N ARG A 221 4.61 -11.39 31.06
CA ARG A 221 5.17 -10.15 30.49
C ARG A 221 6.33 -10.37 29.54
N ASP A 222 7.13 -11.42 29.74
CA ASP A 222 8.31 -11.68 28.92
C ASP A 222 7.93 -12.25 27.56
N MET A 223 6.98 -13.20 27.54
CA MET A 223 6.37 -13.70 26.30
C MET A 223 5.73 -12.54 25.53
N PHE A 224 4.89 -11.73 26.20
CA PHE A 224 4.25 -10.58 25.57
C PHE A 224 5.26 -9.64 24.91
N ARG A 225 6.33 -9.26 25.64
CA ARG A 225 7.39 -8.37 25.11
C ARG A 225 8.13 -8.98 23.93
N LYS A 226 8.43 -10.29 23.98
CA LYS A 226 9.10 -11.01 22.89
C LYS A 226 8.23 -11.02 21.63
N SER A 227 6.96 -11.43 21.75
CA SER A 227 6.01 -11.49 20.64
C SER A 227 5.81 -10.11 20.01
N VAL A 228 5.60 -9.06 20.83
CA VAL A 228 5.49 -7.68 20.34
C VAL A 228 6.76 -7.22 19.62
N ARG A 229 7.95 -7.47 20.18
CA ARG A 229 9.21 -7.07 19.55
C ARG A 229 9.41 -7.74 18.19
N THR A 230 9.17 -9.05 18.12
CA THR A 230 9.25 -9.80 16.86
C THR A 230 8.27 -9.23 15.84
N TRP A 231 7.01 -9.02 16.22
CA TRP A 231 6.00 -8.50 15.31
C TRP A 231 6.30 -7.08 14.81
N VAL A 232 6.74 -6.18 15.68
CA VAL A 232 7.15 -4.81 15.27
C VAL A 232 8.31 -4.85 14.27
N ASN A 233 9.27 -5.76 14.46
CA ASN A 233 10.38 -5.92 13.53
C ASN A 233 9.90 -6.41 12.16
N GLU A 234 8.95 -7.34 12.11
CA GLU A 234 8.34 -7.80 10.85
C GLU A 234 7.60 -6.67 10.13
N ILE A 235 6.79 -5.88 10.84
CA ILE A 235 6.06 -4.75 10.24
C ILE A 235 7.01 -3.70 9.66
N LYS A 236 8.09 -3.38 10.36
CA LYS A 236 9.07 -2.39 9.87
C LYS A 236 9.76 -2.81 8.58
N LYS A 237 9.90 -4.12 8.35
CA LYS A 237 10.49 -4.70 7.14
C LYS A 237 9.46 -4.98 6.04
N ASP A 238 8.17 -4.78 6.31
CA ASP A 238 7.10 -5.03 5.35
C ASP A 238 6.97 -3.86 4.37
N VAL A 239 7.08 -4.18 3.08
CA VAL A 239 7.07 -3.21 1.99
C VAL A 239 5.76 -2.43 1.94
N VAL A 240 4.63 -3.11 2.09
CA VAL A 240 3.30 -2.51 1.99
C VAL A 240 3.04 -1.59 3.18
N CYS A 241 3.42 -2.01 4.39
CA CYS A 241 3.36 -1.17 5.58
C CYS A 241 4.24 0.08 5.44
N GLY A 242 5.44 -0.04 4.83
CA GLY A 242 6.30 1.10 4.51
C GLY A 242 5.63 2.10 3.55
N LEU A 243 4.98 1.59 2.48
CA LEU A 243 4.24 2.42 1.53
C LEU A 243 3.05 3.15 2.19
N PHE A 244 2.30 2.47 3.06
CA PHE A 244 1.25 3.08 3.87
C PHE A 244 1.81 4.19 4.79
N SER A 245 2.98 3.98 5.40
CA SER A 245 3.64 4.98 6.24
C SER A 245 4.03 6.23 5.45
N TRP A 246 4.44 6.03 4.19
CA TRP A 246 4.94 7.10 3.34
C TRP A 246 3.84 7.99 2.75
N ALA A 247 2.79 7.42 2.14
CA ALA A 247 1.75 8.18 1.42
C ALA A 247 0.31 7.87 1.84
N GLY A 248 0.13 7.16 2.97
CA GLY A 248 -1.20 6.75 3.43
C GLY A 248 -1.88 5.78 2.47
N THR A 249 -3.19 5.56 2.62
CA THR A 249 -3.94 4.72 1.68
C THR A 249 -3.97 5.26 0.23
N PRO A 250 -3.87 6.58 -0.06
CA PRO A 250 -3.72 7.10 -1.42
C PRO A 250 -2.57 6.52 -2.25
N PHE A 251 -1.54 5.91 -1.64
CA PHE A 251 -0.49 5.22 -2.40
C PHE A 251 -1.07 4.18 -3.40
N THR A 252 -2.22 3.58 -3.07
CA THR A 252 -2.85 2.54 -3.88
C THR A 252 -3.56 3.05 -5.15
N ILE A 253 -3.72 4.36 -5.32
CA ILE A 253 -4.48 4.97 -6.43
C ILE A 253 -3.93 4.56 -7.79
N SER A 254 -2.62 4.68 -7.98
CA SER A 254 -1.99 4.34 -9.25
C SER A 254 -2.09 2.84 -9.52
N SER A 255 -1.85 1.96 -8.54
CA SER A 255 -2.02 0.52 -8.73
C SER A 255 -3.46 0.15 -9.08
N ASN A 256 -4.44 0.72 -8.38
CA ASN A 256 -5.85 0.41 -8.58
C ASN A 256 -6.36 0.94 -9.94
N SER A 257 -5.91 2.13 -10.35
CA SER A 257 -6.23 2.72 -11.66
C SER A 257 -5.60 1.94 -12.83
N TYR A 258 -4.35 1.50 -12.71
CA TYR A 258 -3.70 0.70 -13.74
C TYR A 258 -4.25 -0.73 -13.83
N GLN A 259 -4.71 -1.29 -12.71
CA GLN A 259 -5.48 -2.54 -12.67
C GLN A 259 -6.90 -2.37 -13.24
N GLY A 260 -7.40 -1.13 -13.29
CA GLY A 260 -8.72 -0.82 -13.83
C GLY A 260 -9.85 -1.06 -12.84
N THR A 261 -9.63 -0.90 -11.53
CA THR A 261 -10.64 -1.13 -10.49
C THR A 261 -11.10 0.13 -9.76
N MET A 262 -10.40 1.26 -9.90
CA MET A 262 -10.75 2.51 -9.21
C MET A 262 -11.98 3.17 -9.88
N PRO A 263 -13.11 3.37 -9.18
CA PRO A 263 -14.29 3.97 -9.77
C PRO A 263 -14.06 5.38 -10.32
N GLY A 264 -14.51 5.60 -11.55
CA GLY A 264 -14.62 6.91 -12.19
C GLY A 264 -16.00 7.12 -12.80
N ASP A 265 -16.50 8.36 -12.72
CA ASP A 265 -17.72 8.82 -13.37
C ASP A 265 -18.93 7.89 -13.15
N ASN A 266 -19.30 7.68 -11.87
CA ASN A 266 -20.33 6.75 -11.41
C ASN A 266 -20.08 5.30 -11.86
N TYR A 267 -18.90 4.77 -11.55
CA TYR A 267 -18.47 3.40 -11.90
C TYR A 267 -18.60 3.09 -13.40
N THR A 268 -18.36 4.05 -14.29
CA THR A 268 -18.37 3.82 -15.75
C THR A 268 -16.99 3.48 -16.30
N THR A 269 -15.94 3.84 -15.56
CA THR A 269 -14.55 3.45 -15.82
C THR A 269 -13.88 2.96 -14.54
N GLY A 270 -12.95 2.02 -14.67
CA GLY A 270 -12.06 1.58 -13.60
C GLY A 270 -10.69 2.27 -13.60
N ARG A 271 -10.48 3.19 -14.55
CA ARG A 271 -9.30 4.06 -14.67
C ARG A 271 -9.79 5.48 -14.92
N PRO A 272 -10.08 6.26 -13.87
CA PRO A 272 -10.62 7.61 -14.01
C PRO A 272 -9.65 8.52 -14.77
N PRO A 273 -10.14 9.41 -15.66
CA PRO A 273 -9.31 10.49 -16.19
C PRO A 273 -8.76 11.33 -15.02
N GLY A 274 -7.48 11.72 -15.09
CA GLY A 274 -6.88 12.56 -14.04
C GLY A 274 -6.49 11.84 -12.75
N PHE A 275 -6.57 10.50 -12.65
CA PHE A 275 -6.18 9.78 -11.42
C PHE A 275 -4.74 10.08 -10.95
N LYS A 276 -3.85 10.46 -11.87
CA LYS A 276 -2.46 10.86 -11.58
C LYS A 276 -2.39 12.13 -10.74
N GLU A 277 -3.37 13.03 -10.81
CA GLU A 277 -3.41 14.31 -10.08
C GLU A 277 -3.78 14.14 -8.60
N VAL A 278 -4.31 12.97 -8.25
CA VAL A 278 -4.76 12.62 -6.89
C VAL A 278 -3.99 11.44 -6.32
N ASP A 279 -2.92 10.97 -6.97
CA ASP A 279 -2.20 9.79 -6.54
C ASP A 279 -1.40 9.99 -5.25
N GLY A 280 -0.79 8.90 -4.75
CA GLY A 280 -0.02 8.95 -3.51
C GLY A 280 1.23 9.83 -3.57
N GLU A 281 1.90 9.95 -4.71
CA GLU A 281 3.08 10.81 -4.88
C GLU A 281 2.67 12.27 -4.82
N VAL A 282 1.62 12.64 -5.55
CA VAL A 282 1.09 14.00 -5.54
C VAL A 282 0.56 14.37 -4.16
N THR A 283 -0.20 13.46 -3.52
CA THR A 283 -0.68 13.65 -2.15
C THR A 283 0.48 13.87 -1.19
N ARG A 284 1.52 13.03 -1.24
CA ARG A 284 2.68 13.14 -0.36
C ARG A 284 3.45 14.44 -0.57
N ARG A 285 3.63 14.87 -1.83
CA ARG A 285 4.28 16.13 -2.17
C ARG A 285 3.51 17.32 -1.59
N ARG A 286 2.20 17.39 -1.82
CA ARG A 286 1.34 18.46 -1.24
C ARG A 286 1.38 18.48 0.28
N VAL A 287 1.30 17.31 0.92
CA VAL A 287 1.43 17.18 2.38
C VAL A 287 2.78 17.73 2.86
N TRP A 288 3.88 17.47 2.15
CA TRP A 288 5.19 17.99 2.51
C TRP A 288 5.31 19.50 2.29
N GLU A 289 4.93 19.99 1.10
CA GLU A 289 5.00 21.42 0.72
C GLU A 289 4.16 22.31 1.64
N ARG A 290 3.01 21.80 2.11
CA ARG A 290 2.06 22.54 2.95
C ARG A 290 2.16 22.21 4.43
N HIS A 291 3.27 21.63 4.88
CA HIS A 291 3.55 21.32 6.29
C HIS A 291 2.51 20.39 6.97
N GLY A 292 1.84 19.56 6.19
CA GLY A 292 1.06 18.42 6.67
C GLY A 292 1.97 17.33 7.25
N LYS A 293 1.37 16.25 7.74
CA LYS A 293 2.14 15.14 8.33
C LYS A 293 1.43 13.79 8.25
N MET A 294 2.24 12.74 8.23
CA MET A 294 1.82 11.37 8.49
C MET A 294 1.81 11.13 10.00
N HIS A 295 0.81 10.41 10.53
CA HIS A 295 0.73 10.12 11.96
C HIS A 295 0.01 8.81 12.30
N ALA A 296 0.20 8.37 13.54
CA ALA A 296 -0.51 7.23 14.12
C ALA A 296 -2.01 7.53 14.28
N CYS A 297 -2.86 6.62 13.79
CA CYS A 297 -4.31 6.71 13.97
C CYS A 297 -4.74 6.40 15.42
N MET A 298 -3.98 5.58 16.14
CA MET A 298 -4.26 5.14 17.51
C MET A 298 -2.96 4.86 18.27
N PRO A 299 -2.99 4.75 19.60
CA PRO A 299 -1.75 4.59 20.37
C PRO A 299 -1.07 3.26 20.04
N GLY A 300 0.26 3.28 19.92
CA GLY A 300 1.06 2.11 19.59
C GLY A 300 1.10 1.73 18.11
N CYS A 301 0.38 2.42 17.21
CA CYS A 301 0.46 2.16 15.77
C CYS A 301 1.86 2.52 15.22
N VAL A 302 2.56 1.53 14.65
CA VAL A 302 3.90 1.72 14.08
C VAL A 302 3.87 2.00 12.56
N VAL A 303 2.75 1.74 11.88
CA VAL A 303 2.58 2.05 10.44
C VAL A 303 2.42 3.56 10.20
N GLN A 304 1.62 4.25 11.01
CA GLN A 304 1.43 5.72 10.94
C GLN A 304 0.92 6.25 9.58
N CYS A 305 -0.03 5.54 8.98
CA CYS A 305 -0.56 5.86 7.63
C CYS A 305 -1.56 7.02 7.56
N SER A 306 -1.95 7.64 8.68
CA SER A 306 -2.95 8.70 8.64
C SER A 306 -2.35 10.01 8.15
N ILE A 307 -3.02 10.66 7.21
CA ILE A 307 -2.62 11.95 6.63
C ILE A 307 -3.33 13.09 7.34
N ILE A 308 -2.57 14.11 7.76
CA ILE A 308 -3.05 15.47 7.97
C ILE A 308 -2.70 16.27 6.72
N TYR A 309 -3.74 16.67 6.01
CA TYR A 309 -3.69 17.42 4.76
C TYR A 309 -4.09 18.87 5.03
N TYR A 310 -3.40 19.82 4.39
CA TYR A 310 -3.79 21.23 4.35
C TYR A 310 -4.10 21.62 2.91
N ASP A 311 -5.24 22.25 2.68
CA ASP A 311 -5.52 22.87 1.39
C ASP A 311 -4.67 24.14 1.18
N GLU A 312 -4.83 24.81 0.04
CA GLU A 312 -4.09 26.03 -0.28
C GLU A 312 -4.35 27.20 0.69
N ASP A 313 -5.52 27.21 1.33
CA ASP A 313 -5.93 28.21 2.32
C ASP A 313 -5.47 27.84 3.75
N GLY A 314 -4.86 26.67 3.93
CA GLY A 314 -4.39 26.17 5.23
C GLY A 314 -5.48 25.51 6.08
N VAL A 315 -6.63 25.15 5.50
CA VAL A 315 -7.68 24.39 6.18
C VAL A 315 -7.26 22.94 6.33
N LYS A 316 -7.32 22.45 7.57
CA LYS A 316 -6.92 21.09 7.94
C LYS A 316 -8.01 20.07 7.57
N THR A 317 -7.63 19.00 6.88
CA THR A 317 -8.41 17.76 6.76
C THR A 317 -7.59 16.60 7.30
N SER A 318 -8.13 15.88 8.28
CA SER A 318 -7.50 14.68 8.85
C SER A 318 -8.01 13.40 8.17
N ALA A 319 -7.20 12.34 8.24
CA ALA A 319 -7.51 11.03 7.66
C ALA A 319 -7.81 11.10 6.15
N TYR A 320 -7.01 11.79 5.35
CA TYR A 320 -7.21 11.83 3.89
C TYR A 320 -6.96 10.44 3.27
N GLU A 321 -8.03 9.74 2.86
CA GLU A 321 -8.03 8.30 2.54
C GLU A 321 -8.33 8.02 1.06
N TYR A 322 -7.81 6.90 0.54
CA TYR A 322 -8.11 6.38 -0.79
C TYR A 322 -9.62 6.33 -1.11
N GLU A 323 -10.42 5.79 -0.18
CA GLU A 323 -11.86 5.66 -0.37
C GLU A 323 -12.54 7.03 -0.50
N ALA A 324 -12.07 8.05 0.22
CA ALA A 324 -12.57 9.42 0.05
C ALA A 324 -12.17 9.99 -1.32
N VAL A 325 -10.88 9.88 -1.67
CA VAL A 325 -10.37 10.33 -2.99
C VAL A 325 -11.14 9.70 -4.14
N SER A 326 -11.48 8.42 -4.01
CA SER A 326 -12.24 7.74 -5.05
C SER A 326 -13.73 8.09 -5.01
N MET A 327 -14.41 7.88 -3.88
CA MET A 327 -15.87 7.87 -3.85
C MET A 327 -16.52 9.25 -3.91
N ILE A 328 -15.91 10.26 -3.30
CA ILE A 328 -16.34 11.67 -3.38
C ILE A 328 -15.42 12.51 -4.30
N GLY A 329 -14.43 11.88 -4.93
CA GLY A 329 -13.56 12.51 -5.92
C GLY A 329 -13.75 11.90 -7.31
N THR A 330 -12.95 10.90 -7.67
CA THR A 330 -12.89 10.40 -9.05
C THR A 330 -14.19 9.77 -9.54
N ASN A 331 -14.94 9.10 -8.66
CA ASN A 331 -16.27 8.57 -8.98
C ASN A 331 -17.26 9.67 -9.34
N LEU A 332 -17.00 10.91 -8.92
CA LEU A 332 -17.77 12.10 -9.25
C LEU A 332 -17.14 12.92 -10.39
N GLY A 333 -16.06 12.42 -11.01
CA GLY A 333 -15.29 13.08 -12.06
C GLY A 333 -14.35 14.18 -11.55
N ILE A 334 -14.07 14.21 -10.24
CA ILE A 334 -13.22 15.23 -9.61
C ILE A 334 -11.83 14.65 -9.37
N SER A 335 -10.80 15.35 -9.84
CA SER A 335 -9.38 15.03 -9.57
C SER A 335 -8.63 16.21 -8.93
N ASP A 336 -9.39 17.14 -8.33
CA ASP A 336 -8.86 18.20 -7.48
C ASP A 336 -8.86 17.71 -6.03
N THR A 337 -7.74 17.15 -5.62
CA THR A 337 -6.96 17.82 -4.59
C THR A 337 -7.65 18.29 -3.30
N ASP A 338 -7.78 19.62 -3.30
CA ASP A 338 -8.29 20.49 -2.26
C ASP A 338 -9.81 20.44 -2.23
N ALA A 339 -10.46 20.32 -3.40
CA ALA A 339 -11.90 20.09 -3.47
C ALA A 339 -12.30 18.79 -2.75
N ILE A 340 -11.58 17.69 -3.01
CA ILE A 340 -11.81 16.40 -2.36
C ILE A 340 -11.59 16.50 -0.84
N ALA A 341 -10.52 17.19 -0.40
CA ALA A 341 -10.26 17.41 1.02
C ALA A 341 -11.41 18.16 1.70
N LYS A 342 -11.91 19.21 1.05
CA LYS A 342 -13.07 19.98 1.51
C LYS A 342 -14.35 19.14 1.56
N PHE A 343 -14.62 18.30 0.57
CA PHE A 343 -15.78 17.41 0.59
C PHE A 343 -15.70 16.44 1.76
N LYS A 344 -14.52 15.85 1.98
CA LYS A 344 -14.29 14.95 3.11
C LYS A 344 -14.51 15.66 4.43
N TYR A 345 -13.95 16.85 4.62
CA TYR A 345 -14.16 17.67 5.81
C TYR A 345 -15.66 17.86 6.10
N ILE A 346 -16.45 18.22 5.08
CA ILE A 346 -17.90 18.39 5.24
C ILE A 346 -18.58 17.06 5.63
N CYS A 347 -18.22 15.94 4.98
CA CYS A 347 -18.78 14.63 5.33
C CYS A 347 -18.50 14.24 6.80
N ASP A 348 -17.26 14.45 7.27
CA ASP A 348 -16.87 14.19 8.65
C ASP A 348 -17.62 15.11 9.64
N ASP A 349 -17.75 16.40 9.31
CA ASP A 349 -18.43 17.39 10.16
C ASP A 349 -19.94 17.13 10.27
N LEU A 350 -20.56 16.62 9.21
CA LEU A 350 -21.97 16.22 9.19
C LEU A 350 -22.20 14.84 9.82
N GLY A 351 -21.20 13.97 9.84
CA GLY A 351 -21.30 12.58 10.30
C GLY A 351 -21.98 11.67 9.27
N VAL A 352 -21.55 11.71 8.01
CA VAL A 352 -22.05 10.82 6.93
C VAL A 352 -20.96 9.90 6.37
N ASP A 353 -21.36 8.71 5.89
CA ASP A 353 -20.49 7.80 5.15
C ASP A 353 -20.21 8.36 3.75
N PHE A 354 -18.99 8.86 3.52
CA PHE A 354 -18.62 9.42 2.22
C PHE A 354 -18.64 8.38 1.08
N ILE A 355 -18.51 7.07 1.36
CA ILE A 355 -18.64 6.03 0.33
C ILE A 355 -20.10 5.97 -0.14
N GLU A 356 -21.02 5.92 0.82
CA GLU A 356 -22.45 5.83 0.57
C GLU A 356 -22.98 7.10 -0.12
N ILE A 357 -22.63 8.27 0.41
CA ILE A 357 -23.05 9.57 -0.13
C ILE A 357 -22.41 9.84 -1.50
N GLY A 358 -21.13 9.52 -1.69
CA GLY A 358 -20.46 9.65 -2.98
C GLY A 358 -21.12 8.78 -4.06
N SER A 359 -21.53 7.56 -3.71
CA SER A 359 -22.29 6.69 -4.61
C SER A 359 -23.70 7.24 -4.92
N ALA A 360 -24.42 7.75 -3.90
CA ALA A 360 -25.71 8.42 -4.06
C ALA A 360 -25.64 9.65 -4.98
N MET A 361 -24.59 10.47 -4.85
CA MET A 361 -24.34 11.61 -5.73
C MET A 361 -24.01 11.18 -7.16
N GLY A 362 -23.24 10.10 -7.32
CA GLY A 362 -23.00 9.47 -8.61
C GLY A 362 -24.30 9.12 -9.33
N VAL A 363 -25.25 8.47 -8.65
CA VAL A 363 -26.59 8.17 -9.18
C VAL A 363 -27.43 9.44 -9.42
N SER A 364 -27.29 10.45 -8.56
CA SER A 364 -27.98 11.74 -8.71
C SER A 364 -27.62 12.44 -10.03
N SER A 365 -26.41 12.18 -10.57
CA SER A 365 -26.02 12.68 -11.89
C SER A 365 -26.87 12.12 -13.04
N ASN A 366 -27.30 10.85 -12.94
CA ASN A 366 -28.19 10.23 -13.94
C ASN A 366 -29.59 10.87 -13.96
N ALA A 367 -30.00 11.46 -12.84
CA ALA A 367 -31.25 12.19 -12.69
C ALA A 367 -31.13 13.70 -13.00
N GLY A 368 -29.96 14.16 -13.49
CA GLY A 368 -29.70 15.57 -13.80
C GLY A 368 -29.64 16.49 -12.57
N LYS A 369 -29.48 15.93 -11.36
CA LYS A 369 -29.36 16.70 -10.11
C LYS A 369 -27.93 17.18 -9.84
N MET A 370 -26.96 16.58 -10.52
CA MET A 370 -25.53 16.89 -10.46
C MET A 370 -24.91 16.72 -11.84
N LYS A 371 -23.84 17.47 -12.12
CA LYS A 371 -22.98 17.27 -13.28
C LYS A 371 -21.69 16.56 -12.85
N ILE A 372 -21.30 15.50 -13.55
CA ILE A 372 -20.00 14.84 -13.36
C ILE A 372 -18.87 15.83 -13.68
N GLY A 373 -17.83 15.84 -12.85
CA GLY A 373 -16.70 16.76 -12.97
C GLY A 373 -16.97 18.18 -12.47
N ASP A 374 -18.10 18.43 -11.80
CA ASP A 374 -18.46 19.75 -11.26
C ASP A 374 -18.44 19.76 -9.72
N ALA A 375 -17.37 20.32 -9.16
CA ALA A 375 -17.15 20.42 -7.72
C ALA A 375 -18.26 21.23 -7.01
N GLU A 376 -18.79 22.26 -7.65
CA GLU A 376 -19.85 23.10 -7.08
C GLU A 376 -21.17 22.35 -6.94
N SER A 377 -21.48 21.44 -7.88
CA SER A 377 -22.63 20.55 -7.74
C SER A 377 -22.50 19.63 -6.53
N VAL A 378 -21.30 19.14 -6.21
CA VAL A 378 -21.03 18.31 -5.02
C VAL A 378 -21.28 19.12 -3.74
N ILE A 379 -20.70 20.32 -3.64
CA ILE A 379 -20.91 21.23 -2.50
C ILE A 379 -22.39 21.55 -2.32
N LYS A 380 -23.11 21.81 -3.41
CA LYS A 380 -24.55 22.10 -3.35
C LYS A 380 -25.33 20.93 -2.77
N LEU A 381 -25.07 19.70 -3.22
CA LEU A 381 -25.74 18.50 -2.71
C LEU A 381 -25.38 18.21 -1.24
N LEU A 382 -24.10 18.36 -0.86
CA LEU A 382 -23.71 18.29 0.57
C LEU A 382 -24.44 19.35 1.41
N GLY A 383 -24.63 20.55 0.87
CA GLY A 383 -25.44 21.59 1.52
C GLY A 383 -26.92 21.23 1.65
N GLU A 384 -27.49 20.45 0.72
CA GLU A 384 -28.86 19.92 0.86
C GLU A 384 -28.93 18.91 2.01
N VAL A 385 -27.93 18.03 2.13
CA VAL A 385 -27.79 17.08 3.26
C VAL A 385 -27.65 17.85 4.58
N GLU A 386 -26.82 18.89 4.64
CA GLU A 386 -26.65 19.76 5.82
C GLU A 386 -27.96 20.45 6.20
N ARG A 387 -28.71 21.00 5.25
CA ARG A 387 -30.01 21.67 5.50
C ARG A 387 -31.15 20.71 5.79
N GLY A 388 -31.01 19.43 5.45
CA GLY A 388 -32.03 18.41 5.65
C GLY A 388 -33.27 18.61 4.80
N THR A 389 -33.10 19.07 3.57
CA THR A 389 -34.19 19.13 2.59
C THR A 389 -34.65 17.73 2.18
N ASP A 390 -35.78 17.60 1.49
CA ASP A 390 -36.23 16.29 0.96
C ASP A 390 -35.18 15.62 0.08
N LEU A 391 -34.45 16.43 -0.72
CA LEU A 391 -33.33 15.98 -1.54
C LEU A 391 -32.14 15.56 -0.66
N GLY A 392 -31.80 16.36 0.35
CA GLY A 392 -30.76 16.04 1.32
C GLY A 392 -31.03 14.75 2.08
N HIS A 393 -32.27 14.54 2.54
CA HIS A 393 -32.69 13.31 3.22
C HIS A 393 -32.61 12.10 2.29
N THR A 394 -33.04 12.27 1.02
CA THR A 394 -32.95 11.20 0.01
C THR A 394 -31.50 10.76 -0.21
N ILE A 395 -30.58 11.71 -0.35
CA ILE A 395 -29.14 11.45 -0.52
C ILE A 395 -28.54 10.88 0.77
N GLY A 396 -28.89 11.45 1.93
CA GLY A 396 -28.47 10.99 3.26
C GLY A 396 -28.86 9.54 3.55
N ASP A 397 -29.99 9.08 3.00
CA ASP A 397 -30.47 7.70 3.10
C ASP A 397 -29.76 6.71 2.16
N GLY A 398 -28.75 7.17 1.43
CA GLY A 398 -27.84 6.36 0.65
C GLY A 398 -28.29 6.06 -0.79
N VAL A 399 -27.47 5.27 -1.49
CA VAL A 399 -27.56 5.13 -2.95
C VAL A 399 -28.81 4.39 -3.40
N VAL A 400 -29.26 3.39 -2.64
CA VAL A 400 -30.47 2.62 -2.96
C VAL A 400 -31.72 3.49 -2.83
N SER A 401 -31.80 4.27 -1.75
CA SER A 401 -32.90 5.21 -1.50
C SER A 401 -32.94 6.30 -2.57
N THR A 402 -31.77 6.83 -2.93
CA THR A 402 -31.61 7.85 -3.98
C THR A 402 -32.03 7.32 -5.35
N ALA A 403 -31.54 6.14 -5.73
CA ALA A 403 -31.90 5.51 -6.99
C ALA A 403 -33.41 5.28 -7.10
N LYS A 404 -34.03 4.77 -6.03
CA LYS A 404 -35.48 4.57 -5.97
C LYS A 404 -36.26 5.88 -6.11
N ALA A 405 -35.85 6.93 -5.41
CA ALA A 405 -36.51 8.24 -5.46
C ALA A 405 -36.45 8.87 -6.86
N PHE A 406 -35.40 8.61 -7.63
CA PHE A 406 -35.23 9.13 -8.97
C PHE A 406 -35.61 8.15 -10.09
N GLY A 407 -36.08 6.95 -9.76
CA GLY A 407 -36.45 5.93 -10.76
C GLY A 407 -35.24 5.40 -11.56
N ILE A 408 -34.06 5.32 -10.93
CA ILE A 408 -32.84 4.82 -11.56
C ILE A 408 -32.68 3.32 -11.27
N GLU A 409 -32.57 2.50 -12.32
CA GLU A 409 -32.38 1.04 -12.19
C GLU A 409 -30.92 0.64 -11.98
N ARG A 410 -29.96 1.45 -12.45
CA ARG A 410 -28.52 1.20 -12.30
C ARG A 410 -28.04 1.59 -10.91
N VAL A 411 -28.15 0.65 -9.96
CA VAL A 411 -27.79 0.88 -8.55
C VAL A 411 -26.44 0.21 -8.20
N PRO A 412 -25.38 0.98 -7.92
CA PRO A 412 -24.07 0.46 -7.54
C PRO A 412 -24.01 0.05 -6.06
N ALA A 413 -24.78 -0.97 -5.67
CA ALA A 413 -24.87 -1.44 -4.28
C ALA A 413 -25.06 -2.97 -4.19
N PHE A 414 -24.46 -3.61 -3.17
CA PHE A 414 -24.83 -4.98 -2.77
C PHE A 414 -25.53 -4.95 -1.41
N LYS A 415 -26.61 -5.74 -1.28
CA LYS A 415 -27.34 -5.93 -0.02
C LYS A 415 -27.69 -4.61 0.70
N GLY A 416 -28.16 -3.63 -0.07
CA GLY A 416 -28.59 -2.33 0.45
C GLY A 416 -27.49 -1.27 0.60
N GLN A 417 -26.22 -1.63 0.41
CA GLN A 417 -25.08 -0.76 0.71
C GLN A 417 -24.20 -0.51 -0.52
N ALA A 418 -23.73 0.73 -0.70
CA ALA A 418 -22.93 1.15 -1.84
C ALA A 418 -21.65 0.32 -2.03
N LEU A 419 -21.25 0.15 -3.29
CA LEU A 419 -19.96 -0.41 -3.66
C LEU A 419 -18.82 0.53 -3.20
N PRO A 420 -17.81 0.04 -2.47
CA PRO A 420 -16.58 0.78 -2.19
C PRO A 420 -15.73 1.02 -3.45
N ALA A 421 -14.57 1.65 -3.28
CA ALA A 421 -13.65 2.03 -4.36
C ALA A 421 -12.89 0.87 -5.03
N HIS A 422 -13.49 -0.32 -5.12
CA HIS A 422 -12.92 -1.50 -5.78
C HIS A 422 -13.97 -2.18 -6.66
N ASP A 423 -13.95 -1.88 -7.95
CA ASP A 423 -14.96 -2.40 -8.87
C ASP A 423 -14.85 -3.93 -9.05
N PRO A 424 -15.93 -4.70 -8.75
CA PRO A 424 -15.97 -6.16 -8.89
C PRO A 424 -15.65 -6.69 -10.28
N ARG A 425 -15.87 -5.89 -11.34
CA ARG A 425 -15.60 -6.31 -12.72
C ARG A 425 -14.10 -6.43 -13.00
N ALA A 426 -13.28 -5.68 -12.27
CA ALA A 426 -11.82 -5.73 -12.37
C ALA A 426 -11.14 -6.49 -11.21
N VAL A 427 -11.82 -6.64 -10.06
CA VAL A 427 -11.33 -7.44 -8.93
C VAL A 427 -12.42 -8.40 -8.47
N LYS A 428 -12.48 -9.56 -9.12
CA LYS A 428 -13.58 -10.51 -8.97
C LYS A 428 -13.73 -11.08 -7.56
N ALA A 429 -12.62 -11.26 -6.81
CA ALA A 429 -12.70 -11.63 -5.40
C ALA A 429 -13.46 -10.61 -4.55
N MET A 430 -13.39 -9.31 -4.87
CA MET A 430 -14.16 -8.29 -4.17
C MET A 430 -15.66 -8.43 -4.43
N GLY A 431 -16.06 -8.75 -5.66
CA GLY A 431 -17.45 -9.07 -5.97
C GLY A 431 -17.96 -10.27 -5.15
N VAL A 432 -17.13 -11.29 -4.94
CA VAL A 432 -17.47 -12.39 -4.03
C VAL A 432 -17.61 -11.89 -2.60
N THR A 433 -16.67 -11.08 -2.10
CA THR A 433 -16.74 -10.52 -0.74
C THR A 433 -18.02 -9.70 -0.55
N TYR A 434 -18.39 -8.84 -1.50
CA TYR A 434 -19.61 -8.04 -1.41
C TYR A 434 -20.88 -8.89 -1.47
N ALA A 435 -20.88 -9.95 -2.28
CA ALA A 435 -22.00 -10.87 -2.39
C ALA A 435 -22.14 -11.80 -1.17
N SER A 436 -21.04 -12.23 -0.55
CA SER A 436 -21.08 -13.18 0.56
C SER A 436 -21.17 -12.51 1.91
N SER A 437 -20.48 -11.38 2.13
CA SER A 437 -20.34 -10.72 3.43
C SER A 437 -21.68 -10.58 4.18
N PRO A 438 -21.74 -10.94 5.47
CA PRO A 438 -22.95 -10.80 6.28
C PRO A 438 -23.25 -9.33 6.66
N MET A 439 -22.32 -8.41 6.40
CA MET A 439 -22.42 -7.00 6.81
C MET A 439 -22.78 -6.04 5.66
N GLY A 440 -23.01 -6.56 4.46
CA GLY A 440 -23.20 -5.77 3.24
C GLY A 440 -21.91 -5.57 2.44
N ALA A 441 -21.98 -4.70 1.43
CA ALA A 441 -20.93 -4.46 0.44
C ALA A 441 -19.69 -3.76 1.03
N ASP A 442 -18.87 -4.46 1.83
CA ASP A 442 -17.71 -3.88 2.52
C ASP A 442 -16.37 -4.44 2.06
N HIS A 443 -15.42 -3.55 1.76
CA HIS A 443 -14.10 -3.98 1.29
C HIS A 443 -13.22 -4.43 2.45
N THR A 444 -13.40 -3.82 3.63
CA THR A 444 -12.71 -4.21 4.86
C THR A 444 -13.06 -5.64 5.29
N ALA A 445 -14.22 -6.15 4.85
CA ALA A 445 -14.64 -7.51 5.14
C ALA A 445 -13.77 -8.58 4.45
N GLY A 446 -12.93 -8.25 3.47
CA GLY A 446 -12.09 -9.25 2.79
C GLY A 446 -11.36 -8.74 1.55
N LEU A 447 -10.58 -7.66 1.68
CA LEU A 447 -9.86 -7.02 0.58
C LEU A 447 -8.76 -7.92 0.00
N THR A 448 -8.80 -8.20 -1.30
CA THR A 448 -7.72 -8.91 -2.00
C THR A 448 -7.66 -8.63 -3.50
N TYR A 449 -6.45 -8.52 -4.04
CA TYR A 449 -6.17 -8.33 -5.46
C TYR A 449 -5.49 -9.55 -6.09
N LYS A 450 -5.59 -10.73 -5.46
CA LYS A 450 -4.90 -11.93 -5.94
C LYS A 450 -5.56 -12.43 -7.24
N LYS A 451 -4.83 -12.37 -8.37
CA LYS A 451 -5.31 -12.75 -9.71
C LYS A 451 -6.65 -12.08 -10.04
N PRO A 452 -6.70 -10.73 -10.06
CA PRO A 452 -7.95 -9.99 -9.86
C PRO A 452 -8.97 -10.18 -11.00
N LEU A 453 -8.50 -10.46 -12.22
CA LEU A 453 -9.35 -10.68 -13.40
C LEU A 453 -9.76 -12.15 -13.63
N ALA A 454 -9.12 -13.10 -12.95
CA ALA A 454 -9.40 -14.52 -13.16
C ALA A 454 -10.79 -14.87 -12.63
N LYS A 455 -11.56 -15.66 -13.37
CA LYS A 455 -12.88 -16.14 -12.93
C LYS A 455 -12.74 -17.19 -11.81
N ASP A 456 -11.90 -18.19 -12.04
CA ASP A 456 -11.83 -19.37 -11.17
C ASP A 456 -11.02 -19.12 -9.89
N GLY A 457 -11.43 -19.74 -8.78
CA GLY A 457 -10.73 -19.72 -7.50
C GLY A 457 -10.91 -18.44 -6.70
N GLN A 458 -11.77 -17.53 -7.15
CA GLN A 458 -12.04 -16.27 -6.45
C GLN A 458 -12.83 -16.47 -5.16
N VAL A 459 -13.64 -17.52 -5.07
CA VAL A 459 -14.37 -17.85 -3.85
C VAL A 459 -13.42 -18.21 -2.71
N LEU A 460 -12.46 -19.10 -2.96
CA LEU A 460 -11.43 -19.43 -1.97
C LEU A 460 -10.52 -18.23 -1.67
N ASN A 461 -10.20 -17.40 -2.66
CA ASN A 461 -9.42 -16.17 -2.42
C ASN A 461 -10.18 -15.21 -1.50
N SER A 462 -11.47 -14.97 -1.75
CA SER A 462 -12.31 -14.12 -0.92
C SER A 462 -12.46 -14.67 0.50
N LEU A 463 -12.77 -15.95 0.67
CA LEU A 463 -12.88 -16.62 1.98
C LEU A 463 -11.63 -16.43 2.85
N ARG A 464 -10.44 -16.63 2.29
CA ARG A 464 -9.16 -16.47 3.00
C ARG A 464 -9.01 -15.09 3.62
N PHE A 465 -9.43 -14.06 2.90
CA PHE A 465 -9.31 -12.67 3.37
C PHE A 465 -10.49 -12.28 4.26
N GLN A 466 -11.68 -12.88 4.08
CA GLN A 466 -12.79 -12.73 5.02
C GLN A 466 -12.48 -13.28 6.41
N LEU A 467 -11.82 -14.44 6.50
CA LEU A 467 -11.37 -14.99 7.78
C LEU A 467 -10.31 -14.10 8.46
N ARG A 468 -9.37 -13.54 7.69
CA ARG A 468 -8.37 -12.59 8.21
C ARG A 468 -8.99 -11.29 8.71
N ALA A 469 -9.98 -10.76 7.99
CA ALA A 469 -10.72 -9.59 8.40
C ALA A 469 -11.50 -9.85 9.70
N ALA A 470 -12.22 -10.98 9.78
CA ALA A 470 -12.93 -11.39 11.00
C ALA A 470 -11.99 -11.52 12.21
N VAL A 471 -10.78 -12.09 12.03
CA VAL A 471 -9.75 -12.06 13.09
C VAL A 471 -9.37 -10.63 13.45
N CYS A 472 -9.07 -9.78 12.47
CA CYS A 472 -8.68 -8.41 12.76
C CYS A 472 -9.75 -7.66 13.57
N ASP A 473 -11.00 -7.71 13.12
CA ASP A 473 -12.08 -6.97 13.77
C ASP A 473 -12.46 -7.57 15.13
N THR A 474 -12.47 -8.90 15.28
CA THR A 474 -12.73 -9.55 16.57
C THR A 474 -11.66 -9.24 17.61
N PHE A 475 -10.40 -9.17 17.19
CA PHE A 475 -9.28 -8.96 18.10
C PHE A 475 -8.83 -7.49 18.21
N GLY A 476 -9.46 -6.58 17.46
CA GLY A 476 -9.17 -5.15 17.44
C GLY A 476 -7.90 -4.76 16.67
N TYR A 477 -7.41 -5.65 15.79
CA TYR A 477 -6.22 -5.44 14.97
C TYR A 477 -6.51 -4.59 13.72
N CYS A 478 -5.60 -3.70 13.34
CA CYS A 478 -5.74 -2.90 12.12
C CYS A 478 -5.42 -3.71 10.85
N LEU A 479 -6.37 -3.81 9.93
CA LEU A 479 -6.22 -4.54 8.66
C LEU A 479 -5.05 -4.05 7.79
N ASN A 480 -4.80 -2.74 7.74
CA ASN A 480 -3.68 -2.15 6.96
C ASN A 480 -2.30 -2.48 7.54
N ALA A 481 -2.24 -3.04 8.76
CA ALA A 481 -1.01 -3.46 9.40
C ALA A 481 -0.81 -4.98 9.31
N LEU A 482 -1.53 -5.70 8.45
CA LEU A 482 -1.25 -7.11 8.18
C LEU A 482 -0.04 -7.23 7.24
N PRO A 483 1.11 -7.75 7.69
CA PRO A 483 2.28 -7.89 6.84
C PRO A 483 2.05 -8.95 5.75
N GLY A 484 2.64 -8.74 4.58
CA GLY A 484 2.53 -9.59 3.41
C GLY A 484 3.25 -10.92 3.61
N GLY A 485 2.54 -11.96 4.04
CA GLY A 485 2.95 -13.35 3.85
C GLY A 485 4.18 -13.82 4.64
N ARG A 486 4.83 -13.01 5.47
CA ARG A 486 6.01 -13.40 6.29
C ARG A 486 5.64 -14.01 7.64
N THR A 487 4.66 -13.44 8.34
CA THR A 487 4.19 -13.93 9.65
C THR A 487 2.70 -14.30 9.64
N SER A 488 2.22 -14.98 10.68
CA SER A 488 0.80 -15.38 10.84
C SER A 488 0.14 -14.51 11.90
N ILE A 489 -0.95 -13.82 11.51
CA ILE A 489 -1.76 -13.05 12.46
C ILE A 489 -2.40 -13.95 13.51
N TYR A 490 -2.77 -15.17 13.12
CA TYR A 490 -3.37 -16.15 14.03
C TYR A 490 -2.39 -16.52 15.14
N ALA A 491 -1.14 -16.82 14.78
CA ALA A 491 -0.08 -17.11 15.76
C ALA A 491 0.24 -15.92 16.66
N PHE A 492 0.34 -14.72 16.10
CA PHE A 492 0.61 -13.52 16.89
C PHE A 492 -0.49 -13.22 17.91
N VAL A 493 -1.75 -13.27 17.51
CA VAL A 493 -2.88 -13.07 18.42
C VAL A 493 -2.92 -14.18 19.47
N ALA A 494 -2.70 -15.43 19.10
CA ALA A 494 -2.67 -16.57 20.02
C ALA A 494 -1.61 -16.40 21.12
N GLU A 495 -0.38 -16.02 20.74
CA GLU A 495 0.71 -15.75 21.68
C GLU A 495 0.37 -14.60 22.65
N LEU A 496 -0.26 -13.53 22.15
CA LEU A 496 -0.64 -12.39 23.00
C LEU A 496 -1.81 -12.70 23.93
N LEU A 497 -2.79 -13.49 23.49
CA LEU A 497 -3.89 -13.95 24.33
C LEU A 497 -3.37 -14.85 25.46
N THR A 498 -2.53 -15.84 25.11
CA THR A 498 -1.82 -16.69 26.07
C THR A 498 -1.02 -15.84 27.07
N ALA A 499 -0.35 -14.79 26.60
CA ALA A 499 0.47 -13.94 27.46
C ALA A 499 -0.37 -13.07 28.40
N ARG A 500 -1.54 -12.62 27.97
CA ARG A 500 -2.40 -11.75 28.76
C ARG A 500 -3.23 -12.53 29.79
N PHE A 501 -3.88 -13.62 29.36
CA PHE A 501 -4.90 -14.31 30.14
C PHE A 501 -4.47 -15.67 30.70
N GLY A 502 -3.25 -16.13 30.40
CA GLY A 502 -2.79 -17.46 30.76
C GLY A 502 -3.45 -18.55 29.90
N GLY A 503 -3.20 -19.81 30.27
CA GLY A 503 -3.58 -20.97 29.45
C GLY A 503 -2.80 -21.07 28.14
N GLU A 504 -3.11 -22.07 27.32
CA GLU A 504 -2.54 -22.23 25.98
C GLU A 504 -3.61 -21.90 24.94
N VAL A 505 -3.37 -20.86 24.13
CA VAL A 505 -4.20 -20.52 22.96
C VAL A 505 -3.37 -20.80 21.72
N THR A 506 -3.93 -21.54 20.77
CA THR A 506 -3.25 -21.92 19.52
C THR A 506 -3.71 -21.03 18.34
N PRO A 507 -2.96 -21.01 17.22
CA PRO A 507 -3.41 -20.33 16.00
C PRO A 507 -4.75 -20.86 15.47
N GLU A 508 -5.03 -22.16 15.63
CA GLU A 508 -6.31 -22.76 15.20
C GLU A 508 -7.46 -22.26 16.08
N ASP A 509 -7.27 -22.10 17.39
CA ASP A 509 -8.31 -21.53 18.28
C ASP A 509 -8.69 -20.11 17.85
N VAL A 510 -7.71 -19.28 17.46
CA VAL A 510 -7.95 -17.92 16.93
C VAL A 510 -8.74 -17.96 15.62
N LEU A 511 -8.39 -18.88 14.72
CA LEU A 511 -9.12 -19.08 13.47
C LEU A 511 -10.56 -19.56 13.72
N ASP A 512 -10.76 -20.47 14.66
CA ASP A 512 -12.07 -21.01 15.01
C ASP A 512 -12.96 -19.98 15.68
N ILE A 513 -12.42 -19.07 16.49
CA ILE A 513 -13.15 -17.89 16.99
C ILE A 513 -13.65 -17.04 15.82
N ALA A 514 -12.82 -16.79 14.81
CA ALA A 514 -13.23 -16.00 13.64
C ALA A 514 -14.25 -16.73 12.74
N LYS A 515 -14.15 -18.06 12.60
CA LYS A 515 -15.19 -18.86 11.94
C LYS A 515 -16.51 -18.75 12.72
N GLN A 516 -16.45 -18.82 14.05
CA GLN A 516 -17.64 -18.71 14.90
C GLN A 516 -18.28 -17.33 14.83
N ASP A 517 -17.50 -16.25 14.77
CA ASP A 517 -17.98 -14.88 14.51
C ASP A 517 -18.84 -14.84 13.23
N LEU A 518 -18.29 -15.31 12.11
CA LEU A 518 -19.02 -15.36 10.84
C LEU A 518 -20.28 -16.24 10.92
N ARG A 519 -20.24 -17.39 11.62
CA ARG A 519 -21.43 -18.22 11.85
C ARG A 519 -22.52 -17.46 12.63
N ASP A 520 -22.12 -16.76 13.69
CA ASP A 520 -23.03 -15.98 14.53
C ASP A 520 -23.69 -14.86 13.69
N GLU A 521 -22.93 -14.14 12.86
CA GLU A 521 -23.49 -13.11 11.97
C GLU A 521 -24.45 -13.67 10.90
N LEU A 522 -24.08 -14.80 10.29
CA LEU A 522 -24.93 -15.51 9.33
C LEU A 522 -26.22 -15.99 9.97
N GLU A 523 -26.16 -16.50 11.21
CA GLU A 523 -27.35 -16.95 11.96
C GLU A 523 -28.31 -15.80 12.24
N PHE A 524 -27.81 -14.65 12.73
CA PHE A 524 -28.65 -13.47 12.94
C PHE A 524 -29.36 -13.07 11.64
N ASN A 525 -28.63 -13.08 10.52
CA ASN A 525 -29.18 -12.69 9.23
C ASN A 525 -30.23 -13.65 8.66
N LYS A 526 -30.29 -14.92 9.09
CA LYS A 526 -31.37 -15.84 8.69
C LYS A 526 -32.74 -15.37 9.17
N GLY A 527 -32.80 -14.77 10.36
CA GLY A 527 -34.04 -14.21 10.93
C GLY A 527 -34.30 -12.75 10.56
N ALA A 528 -33.34 -12.08 9.91
CA ALA A 528 -33.44 -10.68 9.52
C ALA A 528 -33.96 -10.52 8.08
N GLN A 529 -34.32 -9.29 7.71
CA GLN A 529 -34.78 -8.96 6.35
C GLN A 529 -33.62 -8.89 5.34
N PHE A 530 -32.37 -9.02 5.80
CA PHE A 530 -31.15 -8.91 5.00
C PHE A 530 -31.14 -9.75 3.71
N SER A 531 -31.59 -10.99 3.80
CA SER A 531 -31.59 -11.96 2.69
C SER A 531 -32.76 -11.79 1.71
N THR A 532 -33.81 -11.07 2.10
CA THR A 532 -35.06 -10.92 1.32
C THR A 532 -35.29 -9.51 0.81
N ALA A 533 -34.70 -8.50 1.44
CA ALA A 533 -34.87 -7.10 1.08
C ALA A 533 -34.10 -6.67 -0.17
N HIS A 534 -33.09 -7.45 -0.57
CA HIS A 534 -32.15 -7.07 -1.63
C HIS A 534 -31.97 -8.18 -2.64
N GLY A 535 -31.82 -7.81 -3.92
CA GLY A 535 -31.39 -8.75 -4.95
C GLY A 535 -29.93 -9.17 -4.75
N PRO A 536 -29.54 -10.40 -5.16
CA PRO A 536 -28.23 -10.94 -4.85
C PRO A 536 -27.09 -10.25 -5.64
N PHE A 537 -27.37 -9.72 -6.84
CA PHE A 537 -26.35 -9.09 -7.71
C PHE A 537 -26.91 -7.89 -8.49
N PRO A 538 -26.17 -6.76 -8.55
CA PRO A 538 -26.48 -5.68 -9.48
C PRO A 538 -26.32 -6.12 -10.94
N GLU A 539 -27.40 -6.00 -11.73
CA GLU A 539 -27.42 -6.46 -13.13
C GLU A 539 -26.37 -5.78 -14.01
N PHE A 540 -26.06 -4.50 -13.75
CA PHE A 540 -25.08 -3.76 -14.53
C PHE A 540 -23.67 -4.36 -14.41
N LEU A 541 -23.31 -4.95 -13.26
CA LEU A 541 -22.00 -5.59 -13.08
C LEU A 541 -21.84 -6.82 -13.97
N LYS A 542 -22.95 -7.51 -14.29
CA LYS A 542 -22.97 -8.70 -15.16
C LYS A 542 -23.03 -8.35 -16.65
N LYS A 543 -23.49 -7.15 -17.01
CA LYS A 543 -23.78 -6.75 -18.40
C LYS A 543 -22.86 -5.68 -18.96
N GLU A 544 -22.43 -4.72 -18.14
CA GLU A 544 -21.63 -3.57 -18.57
C GLU A 544 -20.14 -3.86 -18.41
N ALA A 545 -19.44 -4.01 -19.53
CA ALA A 545 -17.98 -4.12 -19.56
C ALA A 545 -17.32 -2.86 -18.96
N LEU A 546 -16.32 -3.05 -18.11
CA LEU A 546 -15.59 -1.95 -17.44
C LEU A 546 -14.27 -1.61 -18.17
N PRO A 547 -14.14 -0.43 -18.80
CA PRO A 547 -12.86 0.04 -19.31
C PRO A 547 -11.84 0.27 -18.18
N PRO A 548 -10.54 0.05 -18.40
CA PRO A 548 -9.92 -0.45 -19.64
C PRO A 548 -9.94 -1.98 -19.76
N THR A 549 -10.37 -2.69 -18.72
CA THR A 549 -10.25 -4.16 -18.68
C THR A 549 -11.19 -4.87 -19.66
N GLY A 550 -12.32 -4.24 -20.00
CA GLY A 550 -13.40 -4.82 -20.81
C GLY A 550 -14.15 -5.96 -20.12
N ASN A 551 -13.89 -6.23 -18.84
CA ASN A 551 -14.48 -7.34 -18.11
C ASN A 551 -15.82 -6.97 -17.46
N VAL A 552 -16.59 -8.01 -17.17
CA VAL A 552 -17.78 -7.99 -16.32
C VAL A 552 -17.53 -8.85 -15.09
N PHE A 553 -18.43 -8.79 -14.10
CA PHE A 553 -18.43 -9.70 -12.97
C PHE A 553 -19.13 -11.00 -13.37
N ASP A 554 -18.35 -12.07 -13.53
CA ASP A 554 -18.76 -13.35 -14.14
C ASP A 554 -18.39 -14.58 -13.28
N VAL A 555 -18.10 -14.38 -12.00
CA VAL A 555 -17.91 -15.48 -11.04
C VAL A 555 -19.24 -16.22 -10.88
N ASP A 556 -19.19 -17.55 -10.88
CA ASP A 556 -20.39 -18.37 -10.81
C ASP A 556 -21.07 -18.22 -9.44
N GLU A 557 -22.34 -17.83 -9.45
CA GLU A 557 -23.16 -17.67 -8.26
C GLU A 557 -23.30 -18.98 -7.47
N ALA A 558 -23.34 -20.13 -8.16
CA ALA A 558 -23.35 -21.43 -7.50
C ALA A 558 -22.04 -21.68 -6.74
N GLU A 559 -20.89 -21.24 -7.28
CA GLU A 559 -19.60 -21.33 -6.60
C GLU A 559 -19.58 -20.42 -5.36
N ILE A 560 -20.07 -19.17 -5.49
CA ILE A 560 -20.14 -18.20 -4.37
C ILE A 560 -20.96 -18.79 -3.21
N ASN A 561 -22.07 -19.46 -3.50
CA ASN A 561 -22.93 -20.05 -2.48
C ASN A 561 -22.25 -21.18 -1.68
N THR A 562 -21.15 -21.76 -2.16
CA THR A 562 -20.36 -22.78 -1.43
C THR A 562 -19.34 -22.19 -0.46
N ILE A 563 -19.18 -20.85 -0.41
CA ILE A 563 -18.09 -20.22 0.35
C ILE A 563 -18.09 -20.58 1.83
N TRP A 564 -19.27 -20.76 2.43
CA TRP A 564 -19.40 -21.12 3.84
C TRP A 564 -19.16 -22.61 4.09
N ASP A 565 -19.42 -23.48 3.12
CA ASP A 565 -19.02 -24.90 3.20
C ASP A 565 -17.48 -25.01 3.15
N LEU A 566 -16.83 -24.18 2.33
CA LEU A 566 -15.37 -24.10 2.25
C LEU A 566 -14.76 -23.56 3.55
N MET A 567 -15.46 -22.70 4.28
CA MET A 567 -15.01 -22.18 5.58
C MET A 567 -14.81 -23.31 6.60
N GLU A 568 -15.70 -24.29 6.62
CA GLU A 568 -15.69 -25.38 7.59
C GLU A 568 -14.46 -26.29 7.45
N VAL A 569 -13.96 -26.44 6.23
CA VAL A 569 -12.77 -27.25 5.92
C VAL A 569 -11.49 -26.42 5.79
N TYR A 570 -11.58 -25.10 5.91
CA TYR A 570 -10.44 -24.21 5.74
C TYR A 570 -9.46 -24.33 6.92
N LYS A 571 -8.18 -24.44 6.58
CA LYS A 571 -7.05 -24.33 7.50
C LYS A 571 -6.05 -23.32 6.95
N GLU A 572 -5.33 -22.63 7.84
CA GLU A 572 -4.21 -21.79 7.39
C GLU A 572 -3.15 -22.69 6.74
N PRO A 573 -2.75 -22.44 5.48
CA PRO A 573 -1.72 -23.23 4.84
C PRO A 573 -0.35 -22.94 5.49
N GLU A 574 0.42 -23.99 5.76
CA GLU A 574 1.82 -23.84 6.16
C GLU A 574 2.62 -23.13 5.06
N LYS A 575 3.49 -22.21 5.48
CA LYS A 575 4.36 -21.48 4.55
C LYS A 575 5.57 -22.33 4.21
N ILE A 576 5.64 -22.77 2.96
CA ILE A 576 6.80 -23.45 2.40
C ILE A 576 7.61 -22.42 1.62
N TRP A 577 8.91 -22.32 1.90
CA TRP A 577 9.83 -21.48 1.14
C TRP A 577 10.27 -22.21 -0.12
N GLU A 578 10.18 -21.54 -1.27
CA GLU A 578 10.68 -22.05 -2.54
C GLU A 578 11.88 -21.20 -2.97
N VAL A 579 13.07 -21.81 -3.06
CA VAL A 579 14.25 -21.15 -3.63
C VAL A 579 14.28 -21.46 -5.12
N ARG A 580 14.01 -20.47 -5.95
CA ARG A 580 14.03 -20.61 -7.41
C ARG A 580 15.35 -20.10 -7.98
N PHE A 581 15.96 -20.87 -8.88
CA PHE A 581 17.07 -20.34 -9.66
C PHE A 581 16.57 -19.25 -10.61
N PRO A 582 17.21 -18.07 -10.64
CA PRO A 582 16.86 -17.03 -11.62
C PRO A 582 17.04 -17.56 -13.04
N LYS A 583 16.20 -17.08 -13.94
CA LYS A 583 16.50 -17.20 -15.37
C LYS A 583 17.67 -16.29 -15.70
N ILE A 584 18.78 -16.87 -16.12
CA ILE A 584 19.99 -16.15 -16.57
C ILE A 584 20.15 -16.30 -18.09
N PRO A 585 20.76 -15.32 -18.79
CA PRO A 585 21.04 -15.44 -20.22
C PRO A 585 22.08 -16.54 -20.48
N SER A 586 22.19 -16.97 -21.74
CA SER A 586 23.41 -17.67 -22.16
C SER A 586 24.59 -16.70 -22.14
N PHE A 587 25.79 -17.17 -21.77
CA PHE A 587 27.01 -16.35 -21.70
C PHE A 587 27.99 -16.74 -22.80
N LEU A 588 28.46 -15.74 -23.55
CA LEU A 588 29.73 -15.81 -24.28
C LEU A 588 30.68 -14.84 -23.62
N PHE A 589 31.64 -15.37 -22.86
CA PHE A 589 32.60 -14.58 -22.09
C PHE A 589 34.02 -14.92 -22.50
N GLY A 590 34.85 -13.89 -22.72
CA GLY A 590 36.27 -14.05 -23.01
C GLY A 590 36.78 -13.02 -24.00
N GLU A 591 38.09 -13.04 -24.26
CA GLU A 591 38.70 -12.12 -25.22
C GLU A 591 38.28 -12.47 -26.66
N GLY A 592 37.83 -11.47 -27.41
CA GLY A 592 37.49 -11.62 -28.83
C GLY A 592 36.20 -12.40 -29.09
N VAL A 593 35.42 -12.72 -28.07
CA VAL A 593 34.15 -13.46 -28.22
C VAL A 593 33.10 -12.68 -29.01
N VAL A 594 33.23 -11.35 -29.13
CA VAL A 594 32.35 -10.53 -29.98
C VAL A 594 32.34 -11.01 -31.44
N LYS A 595 33.44 -11.63 -31.91
CA LYS A 595 33.54 -12.19 -33.26
C LYS A 595 32.56 -13.34 -33.52
N LYS A 596 32.04 -13.99 -32.47
CA LYS A 596 31.02 -15.05 -32.55
C LYS A 596 29.58 -14.52 -32.51
N LEU A 597 29.40 -13.19 -32.41
CA LEU A 597 28.08 -12.57 -32.33
C LEU A 597 27.20 -12.91 -33.54
N GLY A 598 27.75 -12.87 -34.76
CA GLY A 598 27.02 -13.18 -35.99
C GLY A 598 26.44 -14.60 -35.99
N GLU A 599 27.26 -15.60 -35.66
CA GLU A 599 26.84 -17.01 -35.56
C GLU A 599 25.77 -17.19 -34.48
N SER A 600 25.92 -16.49 -33.36
CA SER A 600 24.97 -16.59 -32.24
C SER A 600 23.63 -15.92 -32.55
N ALA A 601 23.65 -14.76 -33.22
CA ALA A 601 22.44 -14.09 -33.69
C ALA A 601 21.67 -14.96 -34.71
N ALA A 602 22.38 -15.56 -35.67
CA ALA A 602 21.80 -16.51 -36.61
C ALA A 602 21.23 -17.75 -35.89
N GLY A 603 21.91 -18.25 -34.86
CA GLY A 603 21.45 -19.36 -34.01
C GLY A 603 20.14 -19.05 -33.25
N LEU A 604 19.94 -17.78 -32.88
CA LEU A 604 18.68 -17.28 -32.32
C LEU A 604 17.61 -16.99 -33.38
N ARG A 605 17.88 -17.32 -34.65
CA ARG A 605 17.01 -17.12 -35.83
C ARG A 605 16.72 -15.65 -36.14
N ILE A 606 17.61 -14.74 -35.73
CA ILE A 606 17.54 -13.33 -36.09
C ILE A 606 18.00 -13.19 -37.54
N LYS A 607 17.15 -12.64 -38.40
CA LYS A 607 17.51 -12.34 -39.80
C LYS A 607 17.93 -10.89 -39.97
N LYS A 608 17.29 -9.98 -39.22
CA LYS A 608 17.60 -8.54 -39.24
C LYS A 608 17.53 -7.95 -37.84
N ALA A 609 18.70 -7.60 -37.30
CA ALA A 609 18.79 -7.01 -35.97
C ALA A 609 18.63 -5.48 -35.99
N LEU A 610 17.92 -4.92 -35.02
CA LEU A 610 18.11 -3.52 -34.66
C LEU A 610 19.31 -3.41 -33.71
N LEU A 611 20.39 -2.79 -34.16
CA LEU A 611 21.57 -2.47 -33.37
C LEU A 611 21.33 -1.15 -32.63
N ILE A 612 21.08 -1.23 -31.34
CA ILE A 612 20.86 -0.09 -30.43
C ILE A 612 22.19 0.24 -29.76
N ALA A 613 22.67 1.46 -29.92
CA ALA A 613 23.93 1.93 -29.37
C ALA A 613 23.88 3.40 -28.96
N ASP A 614 24.79 3.81 -28.08
CA ASP A 614 24.99 5.23 -27.78
C ASP A 614 25.84 5.94 -28.86
N PRO A 615 25.80 7.28 -28.92
CA PRO A 615 26.56 8.05 -29.91
C PRO A 615 28.09 7.83 -29.86
N VAL A 616 28.63 7.48 -28.69
CA VAL A 616 30.07 7.24 -28.51
C VAL A 616 30.46 5.95 -29.24
N MET A 617 29.68 4.88 -29.12
CA MET A 617 29.96 3.61 -29.81
C MET A 617 29.94 3.77 -31.33
N LYS A 618 29.04 4.61 -31.86
CA LYS A 618 29.05 4.97 -33.29
C LYS A 618 30.29 5.77 -33.66
N THR A 619 30.66 6.77 -32.87
CA THR A 619 31.84 7.61 -33.11
C THR A 619 33.14 6.79 -33.09
N LEU A 620 33.20 5.75 -32.25
CA LEU A 620 34.33 4.82 -32.17
C LEU A 620 34.35 3.76 -33.28
N GLY A 621 33.38 3.77 -34.22
CA GLY A 621 33.26 2.79 -35.30
C GLY A 621 32.85 1.39 -34.85
N ARG A 622 32.41 1.23 -33.59
CA ARG A 622 32.03 -0.09 -33.03
C ARG A 622 30.71 -0.58 -33.60
N THR A 623 29.80 0.32 -33.95
CA THR A 623 28.59 -0.06 -34.66
C THR A 623 28.92 -0.73 -35.99
N ASP A 624 29.84 -0.14 -36.76
CA ASP A 624 30.22 -0.63 -38.08
C ASP A 624 30.92 -2.00 -37.99
N GLU A 625 31.81 -2.17 -37.00
CA GLU A 625 32.44 -3.45 -36.67
C GLU A 625 31.40 -4.56 -36.40
N ILE A 626 30.38 -4.27 -35.58
CA ILE A 626 29.31 -5.22 -35.30
C ILE A 626 28.50 -5.52 -36.56
N GLN A 627 28.16 -4.52 -37.37
CA GLN A 627 27.42 -4.74 -38.63
C GLN A 627 28.20 -5.65 -39.59
N GLU A 628 29.53 -5.48 -39.70
CA GLU A 628 30.37 -6.38 -40.49
C GLU A 628 30.39 -7.82 -39.96
N ILE A 629 30.45 -7.99 -38.63
CA ILE A 629 30.39 -9.31 -37.98
C ILE A 629 29.06 -10.00 -38.29
N LEU A 630 27.93 -9.27 -38.17
CA LEU A 630 26.60 -9.81 -38.45
C LEU A 630 26.45 -10.20 -39.93
N LYS A 631 26.91 -9.33 -40.84
CA LYS A 631 26.84 -9.56 -42.29
C LYS A 631 27.59 -10.82 -42.71
N LYS A 632 28.73 -11.14 -42.09
CA LYS A 632 29.49 -12.39 -42.35
C LYS A 632 28.69 -13.65 -42.03
N SER A 633 27.70 -13.56 -41.15
CA SER A 633 26.80 -14.67 -40.78
C SER A 633 25.42 -14.55 -41.43
N SER A 634 25.28 -13.73 -42.48
CA SER A 634 24.00 -13.49 -43.18
C SER A 634 22.89 -12.92 -42.29
N VAL A 635 23.27 -12.13 -41.28
CA VAL A 635 22.33 -11.37 -40.45
C VAL A 635 22.42 -9.90 -40.86
N ASP A 636 21.32 -9.36 -41.38
CA ASP A 636 21.22 -7.93 -41.71
C ASP A 636 21.07 -7.09 -40.44
N SER A 637 21.34 -5.78 -40.53
CA SER A 637 21.17 -4.88 -39.39
C SER A 637 20.78 -3.47 -39.78
N ALA A 638 19.98 -2.84 -38.93
CA ALA A 638 19.71 -1.40 -38.92
C ALA A 638 20.28 -0.79 -37.63
N VAL A 639 20.73 0.46 -37.66
CA VAL A 639 21.36 1.11 -36.50
C VAL A 639 20.46 2.19 -35.93
N TYR A 640 20.21 2.13 -34.62
CA TYR A 640 19.70 3.23 -33.81
C TYR A 640 20.80 3.66 -32.84
N SER A 641 21.38 4.85 -33.07
CA SER A 641 22.56 5.34 -32.34
C SER A 641 22.28 6.57 -31.47
N GLU A 642 21.01 6.84 -31.16
CA GLU A 642 20.55 8.05 -30.46
C GLU A 642 20.10 7.73 -29.03
N VAL A 643 20.71 6.71 -28.41
CA VAL A 643 20.48 6.39 -27.00
C VAL A 643 20.96 7.55 -26.13
N GLU A 644 20.04 8.07 -25.32
CA GLU A 644 20.31 9.05 -24.28
C GLU A 644 20.63 8.32 -22.96
N PRO A 645 21.54 8.85 -22.11
CA PRO A 645 21.64 8.43 -20.72
C PRO A 645 20.28 8.53 -20.02
N ASP A 646 19.98 7.60 -19.11
CA ASP A 646 18.68 7.52 -18.43
C ASP A 646 17.48 7.57 -19.41
N PRO A 647 17.33 6.54 -20.27
CA PRO A 647 16.58 6.65 -21.52
C PRO A 647 15.14 7.12 -21.28
N PRO A 648 14.72 8.23 -21.90
CA PRO A 648 13.37 8.74 -21.73
C PRO A 648 12.37 8.00 -22.62
N LEU A 649 11.08 8.05 -22.27
CA LEU A 649 10.00 7.42 -23.04
C LEU A 649 10.07 7.71 -24.55
N GLU A 650 10.37 8.95 -24.91
CA GLU A 650 10.45 9.37 -26.32
C GLU A 650 11.60 8.68 -27.06
N SER A 651 12.71 8.37 -26.37
CA SER A 651 13.81 7.59 -26.95
C SER A 651 13.37 6.15 -27.23
N ILE A 652 12.56 5.56 -26.35
CA ILE A 652 12.00 4.22 -26.55
C ILE A 652 11.03 4.19 -27.73
N GLU A 653 10.18 5.21 -27.88
CA GLU A 653 9.28 5.32 -29.04
C GLU A 653 10.06 5.47 -30.35
N ARG A 654 11.14 6.27 -30.38
CA ARG A 654 12.02 6.39 -31.56
C ARG A 654 12.71 5.08 -31.91
N ALA A 655 13.29 4.39 -30.93
CA ALA A 655 13.91 3.07 -31.12
C ALA A 655 12.90 2.03 -31.60
N SER A 656 11.69 2.03 -31.03
CA SER A 656 10.58 1.15 -31.42
C SER A 656 10.08 1.44 -32.84
N LYS A 657 10.06 2.71 -33.25
CA LYS A 657 9.75 3.10 -34.62
C LYS A 657 10.84 2.60 -35.57
N ALA A 658 12.12 2.79 -35.23
CA ALA A 658 13.24 2.31 -36.05
C ALA A 658 13.22 0.78 -36.22
N TYR A 659 12.85 0.04 -35.16
CA TYR A 659 12.66 -1.42 -35.21
C TYR A 659 11.58 -1.80 -36.25
N LYS A 660 10.43 -1.13 -36.20
CA LYS A 660 9.28 -1.41 -37.08
C LYS A 660 9.53 -0.99 -38.53
N ASP A 661 10.01 0.22 -38.74
CA ASP A 661 10.28 0.78 -40.08
C ASP A 661 11.32 -0.06 -40.85
N ASN A 662 12.25 -0.70 -40.15
CA ASN A 662 13.28 -1.55 -40.74
C ASN A 662 12.91 -3.02 -40.77
N GLU A 663 11.72 -3.42 -40.32
CA GLU A 663 11.27 -4.81 -40.26
C GLU A 663 12.26 -5.72 -39.51
N CYS A 664 12.80 -5.23 -38.39
CA CYS A 664 13.72 -6.01 -37.55
C CYS A 664 12.98 -7.16 -36.85
N ASP A 665 13.69 -8.26 -36.58
CA ASP A 665 13.18 -9.44 -35.88
C ASP A 665 14.03 -9.85 -34.64
N GLY A 666 15.03 -9.05 -34.31
CA GLY A 666 15.85 -9.17 -33.10
C GLY A 666 16.50 -7.85 -32.72
N ILE A 667 17.01 -7.76 -31.49
CA ILE A 667 17.63 -6.54 -30.95
C ILE A 667 19.03 -6.86 -30.43
N ILE A 668 20.01 -6.04 -30.80
CA ILE A 668 21.37 -6.11 -30.26
C ILE A 668 21.66 -4.79 -29.56
N ALA A 669 21.94 -4.84 -28.27
CA ALA A 669 22.32 -3.68 -27.47
C ALA A 669 23.85 -3.62 -27.35
N LEU A 670 24.48 -2.59 -27.92
CA LEU A 670 25.91 -2.33 -27.82
C LEU A 670 26.14 -1.07 -26.99
N GLY A 671 26.71 -1.20 -25.79
CA GLY A 671 26.95 -0.05 -24.93
C GLY A 671 26.93 -0.36 -23.43
N GLY A 672 26.65 0.67 -22.63
CA GLY A 672 26.36 0.55 -21.20
C GLY A 672 24.89 0.26 -20.90
N GLY A 673 24.50 0.46 -19.63
CA GLY A 673 23.14 0.16 -19.15
C GLY A 673 22.03 0.86 -19.93
N SER A 674 22.19 2.14 -20.28
CA SER A 674 21.17 2.89 -21.04
C SER A 674 20.85 2.29 -22.40
N SER A 675 21.85 1.72 -23.11
CA SER A 675 21.61 1.03 -24.39
C SER A 675 20.84 -0.28 -24.19
N MET A 676 21.13 -1.01 -23.11
CA MET A 676 20.45 -2.27 -22.80
C MET A 676 19.03 -2.05 -22.29
N ASP A 677 18.83 -1.04 -21.44
CA ASP A 677 17.51 -0.65 -20.94
C ASP A 677 16.64 -0.17 -22.10
N THR A 678 17.20 0.63 -23.02
CA THR A 678 16.53 1.02 -24.27
C THR A 678 16.13 -0.21 -25.09
N ALA A 679 17.01 -1.19 -25.24
CA ALA A 679 16.73 -2.42 -25.99
C ALA A 679 15.62 -3.28 -25.36
N LYS A 680 15.68 -3.49 -24.04
CA LYS A 680 14.65 -4.23 -23.30
C LYS A 680 13.29 -3.52 -23.33
N ALA A 681 13.27 -2.20 -23.13
CA ALA A 681 12.05 -1.42 -23.21
C ALA A 681 11.48 -1.37 -24.64
N THR A 682 12.34 -1.29 -25.66
CA THR A 682 11.95 -1.43 -27.07
C THR A 682 11.29 -2.79 -27.32
N ALA A 683 11.87 -3.88 -26.81
CA ALA A 683 11.30 -5.22 -26.94
C ALA A 683 9.89 -5.32 -26.33
N VAL A 684 9.67 -4.74 -25.15
CA VAL A 684 8.33 -4.65 -24.55
C VAL A 684 7.43 -3.79 -25.44
N ARG A 685 7.87 -2.59 -25.83
CA ARG A 685 7.05 -1.63 -26.54
C ARG A 685 6.59 -2.10 -27.93
N VAL A 686 7.41 -2.85 -28.65
CA VAL A 686 7.05 -3.39 -29.98
C VAL A 686 6.18 -4.63 -29.92
N SER A 687 6.25 -5.41 -28.84
CA SER A 687 5.49 -6.66 -28.67
C SER A 687 4.16 -6.47 -27.94
N GLN A 688 4.02 -5.44 -27.12
CA GLN A 688 2.83 -5.24 -26.29
C GLN A 688 1.94 -4.09 -26.80
N THR A 689 0.66 -4.12 -26.41
CA THR A 689 -0.35 -3.11 -26.77
C THR A 689 -0.42 -1.97 -25.73
N GLY A 690 -1.01 -0.82 -26.06
CA GLY A 690 -1.14 0.29 -25.10
C GLY A 690 0.16 1.08 -24.92
N VAL A 691 0.26 1.83 -23.82
CA VAL A 691 1.40 2.70 -23.50
C VAL A 691 2.37 1.99 -22.55
N LEU A 692 3.66 2.39 -22.59
CA LEU A 692 4.72 1.66 -21.88
C LEU A 692 4.59 1.73 -20.36
N GLU A 693 4.04 2.83 -19.85
CA GLU A 693 3.80 3.11 -18.44
C GLU A 693 2.83 2.11 -17.80
N GLU A 694 1.95 1.48 -18.59
CA GLU A 694 1.07 0.43 -18.07
C GLU A 694 1.81 -0.84 -17.64
N TYR A 695 3.06 -0.98 -18.08
CA TYR A 695 3.96 -2.10 -17.79
C TYR A 695 4.93 -1.81 -16.63
N ASP A 696 4.77 -0.69 -15.94
CA ASP A 696 5.50 -0.39 -14.71
C ASP A 696 5.26 -1.47 -13.64
N THR A 697 6.36 -1.94 -13.07
CA THR A 697 6.40 -2.98 -12.04
C THR A 697 5.64 -2.58 -10.78
N MET A 698 5.70 -1.30 -10.39
CA MET A 698 5.01 -0.79 -9.20
C MET A 698 3.50 -0.99 -9.26
N PHE A 699 2.94 -1.07 -10.47
CA PHE A 699 1.50 -1.20 -10.72
C PHE A 699 1.11 -2.57 -11.29
N GLY A 700 1.94 -3.59 -11.07
CA GLY A 700 1.69 -4.97 -11.51
C GLY A 700 1.98 -5.22 -13.00
N GLY A 701 2.73 -4.34 -13.65
CA GLY A 701 3.07 -4.42 -15.06
C GLY A 701 3.79 -5.70 -15.48
N LYS A 702 4.59 -6.31 -14.59
CA LYS A 702 5.22 -7.64 -14.80
C LYS A 702 4.22 -8.68 -15.30
N ALA A 703 3.01 -8.71 -14.73
CA ALA A 703 1.99 -9.69 -15.11
C ALA A 703 1.36 -9.41 -16.48
N LYS A 704 1.47 -8.17 -17.00
CA LYS A 704 0.91 -7.76 -18.28
C LYS A 704 1.84 -8.05 -19.46
N ILE A 705 3.15 -8.16 -19.26
CA ILE A 705 4.12 -8.48 -20.32
C ILE A 705 3.95 -9.95 -20.73
N LYS A 706 3.52 -10.21 -21.96
CA LYS A 706 3.26 -11.57 -22.49
C LYS A 706 4.26 -11.96 -23.59
N PRO A 707 4.62 -13.25 -23.71
CA PRO A 707 5.45 -13.72 -24.82
C PRO A 707 4.64 -13.73 -26.14
N PRO A 708 5.31 -13.65 -27.31
CA PRO A 708 6.77 -13.56 -27.48
C PRO A 708 7.30 -12.12 -27.47
N LEU A 709 8.49 -11.92 -26.89
CA LEU A 709 9.33 -10.74 -27.09
C LEU A 709 10.40 -11.07 -28.15
N PRO A 710 10.91 -10.09 -28.93
CA PRO A 710 12.03 -10.32 -29.82
C PRO A 710 13.27 -10.74 -29.03
N PRO A 711 14.14 -11.62 -29.57
CA PRO A 711 15.40 -11.98 -28.93
C PRO A 711 16.27 -10.74 -28.70
N ILE A 712 16.81 -10.62 -27.49
CA ILE A 712 17.71 -9.54 -27.10
C ILE A 712 19.11 -10.12 -26.89
N ILE A 713 20.11 -9.52 -27.54
CA ILE A 713 21.53 -9.82 -27.31
C ILE A 713 22.19 -8.57 -26.72
N CYS A 714 22.83 -8.70 -25.57
CA CYS A 714 23.55 -7.61 -24.92
C CYS A 714 25.06 -7.75 -25.12
N VAL A 715 25.71 -6.66 -25.56
CA VAL A 715 27.15 -6.56 -25.79
C VAL A 715 27.68 -5.39 -24.92
N PRO A 716 28.01 -5.64 -23.63
CA PRO A 716 28.49 -4.59 -22.73
C PRO A 716 29.82 -4.01 -23.19
N THR A 717 29.92 -2.68 -23.19
CA THR A 717 31.18 -1.94 -23.38
C THR A 717 31.66 -1.25 -22.10
N THR A 718 30.89 -1.40 -21.02
CA THR A 718 31.20 -0.92 -19.66
C THR A 718 31.04 -2.05 -18.64
N SER A 719 31.48 -1.84 -17.39
CA SER A 719 31.48 -2.86 -16.34
C SER A 719 30.85 -2.34 -15.04
N GLY A 720 29.60 -1.87 -15.10
CA GLY A 720 28.85 -1.35 -13.94
C GLY A 720 27.50 -2.01 -13.73
N THR A 721 26.54 -1.69 -14.60
CA THR A 721 25.11 -2.00 -14.38
C THR A 721 24.73 -3.48 -14.31
N GLY A 722 25.50 -4.35 -14.97
CA GLY A 722 25.10 -5.75 -15.14
C GLY A 722 23.77 -5.93 -15.90
N SER A 723 23.33 -4.92 -16.68
CA SER A 723 22.05 -4.98 -17.42
C SER A 723 22.03 -6.13 -18.44
N GLU A 724 23.18 -6.66 -18.84
CA GLU A 724 23.27 -7.84 -19.70
C GLU A 724 22.79 -9.15 -19.04
N THR A 725 22.59 -9.18 -17.72
CA THR A 725 22.23 -10.42 -16.97
C THR A 725 20.88 -10.39 -16.28
N ASN A 726 20.21 -9.24 -16.24
CA ASN A 726 19.04 -9.03 -15.41
C ASN A 726 17.76 -8.73 -16.20
N GLN A 727 16.62 -8.76 -15.50
CA GLN A 727 15.28 -8.61 -16.05
C GLN A 727 14.73 -7.17 -16.05
N TYR A 728 15.55 -6.18 -15.69
CA TYR A 728 15.10 -4.81 -15.43
C TYR A 728 15.44 -3.86 -16.59
N ALA A 729 14.62 -2.83 -16.76
CA ALA A 729 14.95 -1.63 -17.52
C ALA A 729 14.40 -0.39 -16.81
N ILE A 730 15.22 0.64 -16.62
CA ILE A 730 14.84 1.89 -15.96
C ILE A 730 14.55 2.94 -17.03
N ILE A 731 13.34 3.51 -16.99
CA ILE A 731 12.84 4.44 -18.00
C ILE A 731 12.45 5.76 -17.35
N THR A 732 12.89 6.86 -17.95
CA THR A 732 12.55 8.21 -17.48
C THR A 732 11.24 8.68 -18.12
N ASP A 733 10.28 9.07 -17.30
CA ASP A 733 9.06 9.75 -17.71
C ASP A 733 9.16 11.24 -17.36
N ARG A 734 9.54 12.04 -18.37
CA ARG A 734 9.70 13.50 -18.25
C ARG A 734 8.38 14.23 -18.03
N SER A 735 7.24 13.62 -18.35
CA SER A 735 5.93 14.28 -18.14
C SER A 735 5.47 14.25 -16.69
N ARG A 736 5.94 13.25 -15.94
CA ARG A 736 5.63 13.04 -14.51
C ARG A 736 6.79 13.39 -13.58
N ASP A 737 7.97 13.71 -14.13
CA ASP A 737 9.22 13.84 -13.38
C ASP A 737 9.56 12.60 -12.53
N VAL A 738 9.31 11.40 -13.07
CA VAL A 738 9.61 10.12 -12.38
C VAL A 738 10.43 9.18 -13.26
N LYS A 739 11.17 8.28 -12.61
CA LYS A 739 11.73 7.09 -13.24
C LYS A 739 10.90 5.88 -12.84
N PHE A 740 10.58 5.01 -13.79
CA PHE A 740 9.85 3.78 -13.51
C PHE A 740 10.58 2.55 -14.04
N THR A 741 10.24 1.39 -13.49
CA THR A 741 10.95 0.13 -13.73
C THR A 741 10.08 -0.85 -14.50
N LEU A 742 10.54 -1.28 -15.66
CA LEU A 742 10.00 -2.46 -16.35
C LEU A 742 10.71 -3.71 -15.82
N MET A 743 9.95 -4.75 -15.48
CA MET A 743 10.49 -6.01 -14.95
C MET A 743 9.72 -7.22 -15.49
N SER A 744 10.42 -8.16 -16.13
CA SER A 744 9.85 -9.46 -16.49
C SER A 744 10.94 -10.48 -16.80
N ASP A 745 10.73 -11.75 -16.41
CA ASP A 745 11.62 -12.87 -16.77
C ASP A 745 11.72 -13.07 -18.31
N LEU A 746 10.80 -12.47 -19.07
CA LEU A 746 10.82 -12.43 -20.54
C LEU A 746 11.80 -11.40 -21.10
N MET A 747 12.20 -10.39 -20.30
CA MET A 747 13.15 -9.33 -20.68
C MET A 747 14.60 -9.72 -20.40
N VAL A 748 14.86 -10.82 -19.67
CA VAL A 748 16.20 -11.39 -19.53
C VAL A 748 16.77 -11.62 -20.93
N PRO A 749 17.96 -11.08 -21.26
CA PRO A 749 18.54 -11.25 -22.58
C PRO A 749 18.62 -12.72 -22.98
N SER A 750 18.48 -13.00 -24.28
CA SER A 750 18.71 -14.35 -24.79
C SER A 750 20.20 -14.72 -24.71
N LEU A 751 21.07 -13.72 -24.86
CA LEU A 751 22.52 -13.89 -24.88
C LEU A 751 23.23 -12.63 -24.34
N ALA A 752 24.21 -12.82 -23.48
CA ALA A 752 25.19 -11.81 -23.09
C ALA A 752 26.54 -12.13 -23.74
N VAL A 753 27.03 -11.25 -24.62
CA VAL A 753 28.34 -11.36 -25.29
C VAL A 753 29.32 -10.40 -24.63
N ILE A 754 30.04 -10.91 -23.64
CA ILE A 754 30.89 -10.13 -22.75
C ILE A 754 32.35 -10.26 -23.20
N ASP A 755 32.80 -9.28 -23.98
CA ASP A 755 34.18 -9.19 -24.47
C ASP A 755 34.95 -8.10 -23.71
N PRO A 756 35.90 -8.46 -22.81
CA PRO A 756 36.67 -7.50 -22.03
C PRO A 756 37.50 -6.52 -22.88
N LEU A 757 37.74 -6.83 -24.16
CA LEU A 757 38.46 -5.92 -25.05
C LEU A 757 37.64 -4.67 -25.41
N LEU A 758 36.31 -4.75 -25.37
CA LEU A 758 35.44 -3.61 -25.66
C LEU A 758 35.47 -2.56 -24.54
N SER A 759 35.75 -2.96 -23.29
CA SER A 759 35.82 -2.06 -22.14
C SER A 759 37.18 -1.37 -21.96
N MET A 760 38.20 -1.75 -22.73
CA MET A 760 39.55 -1.14 -22.65
C MET A 760 39.59 0.32 -23.11
N THR A 761 38.58 0.76 -23.85
CA THR A 761 38.47 2.15 -24.32
C THR A 761 37.95 3.11 -23.23
N MET A 762 37.47 2.59 -22.09
CA MET A 762 36.97 3.42 -20.99
C MET A 762 38.08 4.26 -20.37
N PRO A 763 37.88 5.60 -20.25
CA PRO A 763 38.77 6.46 -19.46
C PRO A 763 38.89 6.00 -18.00
N PRO A 764 39.93 6.42 -17.26
CA PRO A 764 40.10 6.07 -15.84
C PRO A 764 38.87 6.44 -15.00
N ILE A 765 38.32 7.64 -15.16
CA ILE A 765 37.15 8.08 -14.37
C ILE A 765 35.91 7.21 -14.62
N VAL A 766 35.62 6.85 -15.88
CA VAL A 766 34.51 5.95 -16.23
C VAL A 766 34.76 4.55 -15.68
N THR A 767 36.01 4.09 -15.67
CA THR A 767 36.40 2.81 -15.08
C THR A 767 36.15 2.78 -13.57
N ALA A 768 36.49 3.86 -12.86
CA ALA A 768 36.21 3.98 -11.43
C ALA A 768 34.71 4.03 -11.14
N GLU A 769 33.96 4.92 -11.80
CA GLU A 769 32.53 5.13 -11.54
C GLU A 769 31.71 3.87 -11.85
N THR A 770 31.94 3.22 -12.98
CA THR A 770 31.25 1.95 -13.32
C THR A 770 31.67 0.80 -12.39
N GLY A 771 32.94 0.74 -11.97
CA GLY A 771 33.38 -0.28 -11.01
C GLY A 771 32.78 -0.12 -9.62
N ILE A 772 32.52 1.12 -9.19
CA ILE A 772 31.82 1.41 -7.93
C ILE A 772 30.33 1.06 -8.03
N ASP A 773 29.71 1.30 -9.18
CA ASP A 773 28.34 0.86 -9.45
C ASP A 773 28.19 -0.66 -9.35
N ALA A 774 29.09 -1.42 -9.99
CA ALA A 774 29.15 -2.88 -9.85
C ALA A 774 29.37 -3.32 -8.39
N LEU A 775 30.18 -2.57 -7.61
CA LEU A 775 30.41 -2.84 -6.20
C LEU A 775 29.14 -2.61 -5.37
N ALA A 776 28.43 -1.51 -5.62
CA ALA A 776 27.18 -1.20 -4.95
C ALA A 776 26.13 -2.28 -5.21
N HIS A 777 25.97 -2.73 -6.46
CA HIS A 777 25.08 -3.86 -6.80
C HIS A 777 25.43 -5.13 -6.03
N CYS A 778 26.72 -5.47 -5.91
CA CYS A 778 27.16 -6.64 -5.15
C CYS A 778 26.91 -6.48 -3.64
N VAL A 779 27.29 -5.34 -3.04
CA VAL A 779 27.16 -5.11 -1.60
C VAL A 779 25.69 -5.06 -1.18
N GLU A 780 24.87 -4.28 -1.89
CA GLU A 780 23.44 -4.16 -1.58
C GLU A 780 22.72 -5.47 -1.89
N GLY A 781 23.01 -6.12 -3.03
CA GLY A 781 22.43 -7.42 -3.40
C GLY A 781 22.82 -8.59 -2.50
N TYR A 782 23.92 -8.50 -1.73
CA TYR A 782 24.27 -9.50 -0.72
C TYR A 782 23.28 -9.48 0.46
N VAL A 783 22.86 -8.29 0.88
CA VAL A 783 22.06 -8.09 2.09
C VAL A 783 20.61 -7.65 1.83
N GLY A 784 20.25 -7.42 0.57
CA GLY A 784 18.91 -6.98 0.15
C GLY A 784 17.81 -7.92 0.65
N MET A 785 16.63 -7.34 0.92
CA MET A 785 15.50 -8.01 1.59
C MET A 785 14.30 -8.26 0.67
N ALA A 786 14.44 -8.10 -0.65
CA ALA A 786 13.37 -8.46 -1.58
C ALA A 786 13.09 -9.97 -1.52
N ASP A 787 14.15 -10.78 -1.41
CA ASP A 787 14.12 -12.20 -1.08
C ASP A 787 15.04 -12.44 0.12
N GLU A 788 14.48 -12.69 1.31
CA GLU A 788 15.23 -12.71 2.58
C GLU A 788 16.41 -13.71 2.58
N TYR A 789 16.20 -14.89 2.01
CA TYR A 789 17.21 -15.94 1.93
C TYR A 789 17.39 -16.43 0.49
N HIS A 790 18.55 -16.13 -0.10
CA HIS A 790 18.88 -16.59 -1.46
C HIS A 790 20.39 -16.86 -1.62
N PRO A 791 20.88 -18.04 -1.21
CA PRO A 791 22.32 -18.33 -1.12
C PRO A 791 23.06 -18.22 -2.46
N TYR A 792 22.35 -18.38 -3.59
CA TYR A 792 22.95 -18.19 -4.92
C TYR A 792 23.29 -16.73 -5.21
N TYR A 793 22.41 -15.78 -4.84
CA TYR A 793 22.67 -14.35 -5.06
C TYR A 793 23.78 -13.87 -4.14
N GLU A 794 23.75 -14.32 -2.89
CA GLU A 794 24.76 -14.02 -1.88
C GLU A 794 26.15 -14.50 -2.32
N SER A 795 26.25 -15.73 -2.82
CA SER A 795 27.51 -16.30 -3.30
C SER A 795 28.10 -15.53 -4.49
N LEU A 796 27.25 -15.14 -5.45
CA LEU A 796 27.68 -14.35 -6.62
C LEU A 796 28.11 -12.94 -6.21
N ALA A 797 27.37 -12.30 -5.31
CA ALA A 797 27.67 -10.97 -4.80
C ALA A 797 29.02 -10.94 -4.07
N LEU A 798 29.22 -11.86 -3.12
CA LEU A 798 30.47 -11.94 -2.35
C LEU A 798 31.69 -12.18 -3.24
N TYR A 799 31.54 -13.07 -4.24
CA TYR A 799 32.62 -13.31 -5.18
C TYR A 799 32.84 -12.12 -6.14
N GLY A 800 31.78 -11.42 -6.54
CA GLY A 800 31.86 -10.15 -7.27
C GLY A 800 32.67 -9.09 -6.52
N VAL A 801 32.38 -8.87 -5.22
CA VAL A 801 33.16 -7.96 -4.35
C VAL A 801 34.63 -8.35 -4.31
N LYS A 802 34.94 -9.65 -4.19
CA LYS A 802 36.32 -10.16 -4.22
C LYS A 802 37.03 -9.86 -5.55
N MET A 803 36.32 -9.98 -6.68
CA MET A 803 36.86 -9.66 -8.01
C MET A 803 37.11 -8.16 -8.17
N ILE A 804 36.20 -7.31 -7.67
CA ILE A 804 36.36 -5.85 -7.68
C ILE A 804 37.57 -5.43 -6.84
N GLY A 805 37.67 -5.93 -5.61
CA GLY A 805 38.76 -5.60 -4.68
C GLY A 805 40.15 -5.85 -5.25
N ARG A 806 40.32 -6.94 -6.01
CA ARG A 806 41.61 -7.31 -6.61
C ARG A 806 41.93 -6.65 -7.96
N SER A 807 40.93 -6.06 -8.64
CA SER A 807 41.06 -5.67 -10.06
C SER A 807 40.64 -4.25 -10.40
N LEU A 808 39.74 -3.59 -9.64
CA LEU A 808 39.30 -2.24 -9.98
C LEU A 808 40.45 -1.23 -9.97
N ARG A 809 41.29 -1.24 -8.93
CA ARG A 809 42.48 -0.38 -8.83
C ARG A 809 43.44 -0.59 -10.01
N LYS A 810 43.62 -1.84 -10.44
CA LYS A 810 44.49 -2.19 -11.58
C LYS A 810 43.92 -1.68 -12.89
N ALA A 811 42.62 -1.88 -13.12
CA ALA A 811 41.95 -1.38 -14.32
C ALA A 811 41.93 0.16 -14.38
N TYR A 812 41.79 0.83 -13.23
CA TYR A 812 41.85 2.28 -13.13
C TYR A 812 43.23 2.84 -13.46
N LEU A 813 44.29 2.29 -12.85
CA LEU A 813 45.68 2.72 -13.08
C LEU A 813 46.20 2.31 -14.46
N ASN A 814 45.77 1.16 -14.96
CA ASN A 814 46.13 0.63 -16.27
C ASN A 814 44.91 0.06 -17.00
N GLY A 815 44.24 0.90 -17.78
CA GLY A 815 43.04 0.53 -18.55
C GLY A 815 43.24 -0.59 -19.58
N LYS A 816 44.49 -0.99 -19.86
CA LYS A 816 44.87 -2.07 -20.77
C LYS A 816 45.11 -3.42 -20.06
N ASP A 817 45.00 -3.50 -18.74
CA ASP A 817 45.11 -4.76 -18.01
C ASP A 817 43.91 -5.67 -18.32
N VAL A 818 44.14 -6.64 -19.21
CA VAL A 818 43.09 -7.55 -19.70
C VAL A 818 42.49 -8.39 -18.58
N GLN A 819 43.31 -8.83 -17.61
CA GLN A 819 42.82 -9.66 -16.51
C GLN A 819 41.96 -8.82 -15.55
N ALA A 820 42.35 -7.57 -15.30
CA ALA A 820 41.55 -6.66 -14.51
C ALA A 820 40.21 -6.35 -15.20
N ARG A 821 40.21 -6.11 -16.52
CA ARG A 821 38.98 -5.90 -17.31
C ARG A 821 38.07 -7.13 -17.31
N LYS A 822 38.63 -8.35 -17.47
CA LYS A 822 37.88 -9.61 -17.33
C LYS A 822 37.16 -9.69 -16.00
N ASP A 823 37.89 -9.44 -14.91
CA ASP A 823 37.33 -9.52 -13.58
C ASP A 823 36.21 -8.50 -13.36
N MET A 824 36.41 -7.25 -13.82
CA MET A 824 35.41 -6.20 -13.67
C MET A 824 34.15 -6.49 -14.50
N CYS A 825 34.27 -6.93 -15.74
CA CYS A 825 33.13 -7.36 -16.56
C CYS A 825 32.33 -8.45 -15.84
N MET A 826 33.02 -9.44 -15.29
CA MET A 826 32.35 -10.58 -14.66
C MET A 826 31.73 -10.23 -13.30
N ALA A 827 32.38 -9.35 -12.54
CA ALA A 827 31.84 -8.81 -11.30
C ALA A 827 30.57 -7.97 -11.53
N ALA A 828 30.55 -7.13 -12.58
CA ALA A 828 29.37 -6.36 -12.95
C ALA A 828 28.18 -7.26 -13.29
N SER A 829 28.40 -8.32 -14.07
CA SER A 829 27.38 -9.32 -14.36
C SER A 829 26.86 -10.05 -13.11
N PHE A 830 27.75 -10.38 -12.15
CA PHE A 830 27.35 -10.97 -10.87
C PHE A 830 26.55 -10.00 -10.02
N GLY A 831 26.97 -8.73 -9.92
CA GLY A 831 26.17 -7.67 -9.32
C GLY A 831 24.78 -7.60 -9.94
N GLY A 832 24.72 -7.62 -11.29
CA GLY A 832 23.49 -7.64 -12.08
C GLY A 832 22.52 -8.76 -11.72
N ILE A 833 23.04 -9.96 -11.48
CA ILE A 833 22.23 -11.12 -11.06
C ILE A 833 21.81 -10.96 -9.60
N SER A 834 22.75 -10.62 -8.72
CA SER A 834 22.56 -10.59 -7.27
C SER A 834 21.61 -9.49 -6.80
N PHE A 835 21.58 -8.33 -7.46
CA PHE A 835 20.67 -7.26 -7.05
C PHE A 835 19.18 -7.58 -7.30
N THR A 836 18.86 -8.71 -7.93
CA THR A 836 17.49 -9.27 -7.90
C THR A 836 16.98 -9.46 -6.46
N LYS A 837 17.88 -9.66 -5.48
CA LYS A 837 17.58 -9.66 -4.04
C LYS A 837 17.19 -8.27 -3.49
N GLY A 838 17.16 -7.26 -4.35
CA GLY A 838 16.83 -5.88 -4.06
C GLY A 838 18.05 -5.02 -3.76
N LEU A 839 17.90 -3.73 -4.04
CA LEU A 839 18.84 -2.66 -3.70
C LEU A 839 18.30 -1.89 -2.49
N GLY A 840 19.05 -0.92 -1.99
CA GLY A 840 18.76 -0.22 -0.75
C GLY A 840 18.99 1.29 -0.79
N LEU A 841 19.24 1.87 0.39
CA LEU A 841 19.43 3.31 0.58
C LEU A 841 20.52 3.89 -0.35
N GLY A 842 21.54 3.11 -0.70
CA GLY A 842 22.63 3.59 -1.54
C GLY A 842 22.15 3.97 -2.94
N HIS A 843 21.43 3.08 -3.62
CA HIS A 843 20.82 3.40 -4.91
C HIS A 843 19.71 4.45 -4.80
N ALA A 844 18.92 4.46 -3.71
CA ALA A 844 17.92 5.50 -3.48
C ALA A 844 18.54 6.92 -3.50
N ILE A 845 19.63 7.13 -2.76
CA ILE A 845 20.36 8.41 -2.74
C ILE A 845 20.96 8.70 -4.13
N SER A 846 21.56 7.70 -4.76
CA SER A 846 22.22 7.85 -6.06
C SER A 846 21.27 8.28 -7.16
N HIS A 847 20.04 7.75 -7.17
CA HIS A 847 19.00 8.15 -8.10
C HIS A 847 18.60 9.62 -7.93
N VAL A 848 18.46 10.09 -6.69
CA VAL A 848 18.08 11.48 -6.40
C VAL A 848 19.20 12.45 -6.78
N LEU A 849 20.45 12.13 -6.45
CA LEU A 849 21.60 12.96 -6.85
C LEU A 849 21.74 13.06 -8.37
N GLY A 850 21.49 11.96 -9.09
CA GLY A 850 21.47 11.96 -10.55
C GLY A 850 20.33 12.79 -11.13
N ALA A 851 19.11 12.63 -10.60
CA ALA A 851 17.91 13.29 -11.11
C ALA A 851 17.90 14.81 -10.87
N PHE A 852 18.26 15.26 -9.66
CA PHE A 852 18.13 16.67 -9.27
C PHE A 852 19.41 17.49 -9.42
N HIS A 853 20.57 16.83 -9.46
CA HIS A 853 21.86 17.52 -9.49
C HIS A 853 22.80 17.03 -10.60
N HIS A 854 22.33 16.15 -11.49
CA HIS A 854 23.10 15.61 -12.62
C HIS A 854 24.44 14.97 -12.20
N VAL A 855 24.50 14.41 -10.99
CA VAL A 855 25.68 13.68 -10.50
C VAL A 855 25.77 12.36 -11.25
N PRO A 856 26.94 12.00 -11.85
CA PRO A 856 27.13 10.72 -12.50
C PRO A 856 26.79 9.55 -11.57
N HIS A 857 26.09 8.53 -12.07
CA HIS A 857 25.49 7.48 -11.24
C HIS A 857 26.50 6.79 -10.30
N GLY A 858 27.65 6.34 -10.81
CA GLY A 858 28.68 5.69 -10.01
C GLY A 858 29.29 6.59 -8.91
N ARG A 859 29.30 7.91 -9.13
CA ARG A 859 29.70 8.89 -8.09
C ARG A 859 28.63 9.04 -7.02
N GLY A 860 27.35 9.05 -7.42
CA GLY A 860 26.23 8.93 -6.50
C GLY A 860 26.34 7.65 -5.65
N CYS A 861 26.61 6.51 -6.29
CA CYS A 861 26.75 5.21 -5.63
C CYS A 861 27.89 5.19 -4.61
N ALA A 862 29.00 5.89 -4.86
CA ALA A 862 30.10 5.98 -3.90
C ALA A 862 29.63 6.55 -2.54
N LEU A 863 28.93 7.69 -2.57
CA LEU A 863 28.37 8.33 -1.38
C LEU A 863 27.20 7.52 -0.81
N GLY A 864 26.28 7.11 -1.67
CA GLY A 864 25.10 6.33 -1.28
C GLY A 864 25.48 5.06 -0.53
N LEU A 865 26.50 4.34 -0.99
CA LEU A 865 26.95 3.11 -0.36
C LEU A 865 27.56 3.35 1.03
N LEU A 866 28.22 4.49 1.26
CA LEU A 866 28.68 4.85 2.61
C LEU A 866 27.50 5.14 3.56
N CYS A 867 26.47 5.83 3.09
CA CYS A 867 25.22 6.02 3.84
C CYS A 867 24.53 4.67 4.13
N PHE A 868 24.50 3.78 3.14
CA PHE A 868 23.94 2.42 3.26
C PHE A 868 24.67 1.58 4.31
N VAL A 869 26.01 1.57 4.29
CA VAL A 869 26.79 0.81 5.28
C VAL A 869 26.55 1.36 6.68
N ARG A 870 26.51 2.69 6.86
CA ARG A 870 26.25 3.29 8.17
C ARG A 870 24.87 2.96 8.72
N VAL A 871 23.84 3.01 7.88
CA VAL A 871 22.46 2.79 8.35
C VAL A 871 22.20 1.33 8.72
N ASN A 872 22.85 0.40 8.02
CA ASN A 872 22.64 -1.04 8.16
C ASN A 872 23.71 -1.76 9.02
N LYS A 873 24.67 -1.02 9.59
CA LYS A 873 25.83 -1.61 10.31
C LYS A 873 25.44 -2.59 11.42
N GLU A 874 24.39 -2.30 12.17
CA GLU A 874 23.91 -3.18 13.25
C GLU A 874 23.20 -4.43 12.71
N ALA A 875 22.39 -4.27 11.66
CA ALA A 875 21.61 -5.36 11.07
C ALA A 875 22.45 -6.34 10.23
N CYS A 876 23.54 -5.85 9.62
CA CYS A 876 24.34 -6.57 8.65
C CYS A 876 25.81 -6.76 9.09
N GLY A 877 26.09 -6.75 10.39
CA GLY A 877 27.47 -6.74 10.91
C GLY A 877 28.35 -7.87 10.38
N ASP A 878 27.88 -9.12 10.44
CA ASP A 878 28.62 -10.29 9.96
C ASP A 878 28.78 -10.26 8.43
N GLN A 879 27.71 -9.94 7.72
CA GLN A 879 27.70 -9.83 6.26
C GLN A 879 28.67 -8.74 5.77
N PHE A 880 28.71 -7.59 6.43
CA PHE A 880 29.62 -6.50 6.08
C PHE A 880 31.07 -6.86 6.36
N LYS A 881 31.34 -7.69 7.38
CA LYS A 881 32.68 -8.22 7.64
C LYS A 881 33.16 -9.16 6.53
N ASP A 882 32.29 -10.03 6.03
CA ASP A 882 32.61 -10.89 4.87
C ASP A 882 32.97 -10.05 3.64
N LEU A 883 32.15 -9.02 3.36
CA LEU A 883 32.36 -8.12 2.24
C LEU A 883 33.62 -7.27 2.40
N SER A 884 33.90 -6.75 3.60
CA SER A 884 35.11 -5.96 3.86
C SER A 884 36.38 -6.79 3.70
N TRP A 885 36.34 -8.04 4.17
CA TRP A 885 37.44 -8.98 3.99
C TRP A 885 37.64 -9.32 2.51
N ALA A 886 36.55 -9.51 1.75
CA ALA A 886 36.60 -9.77 0.31
C ALA A 886 37.17 -8.58 -0.49
N LEU A 887 36.76 -7.36 -0.13
CA LEU A 887 37.11 -6.12 -0.85
C LEU A 887 38.54 -5.67 -0.59
N ASP A 888 38.92 -5.49 0.68
CA ASP A 888 40.16 -4.78 1.07
C ASP A 888 40.91 -5.47 2.22
N ARG A 889 40.49 -6.67 2.63
CA ARG A 889 41.07 -7.44 3.76
C ARG A 889 41.01 -6.71 5.11
N THR A 890 39.93 -5.95 5.33
CA THR A 890 39.65 -5.27 6.60
C THR A 890 38.49 -5.96 7.35
N ASP A 891 38.27 -5.59 8.61
CA ASP A 891 37.13 -6.05 9.42
C ASP A 891 35.91 -5.11 9.39
N ASP A 892 36.02 -3.93 8.77
CA ASP A 892 34.94 -2.95 8.64
C ASP A 892 34.85 -2.47 7.18
N LEU A 893 33.62 -2.50 6.65
CA LEU A 893 33.33 -2.17 5.26
C LEU A 893 33.41 -0.67 4.98
N GLU A 894 33.05 0.22 5.92
CA GLU A 894 33.11 1.67 5.66
C GLU A 894 34.56 2.13 5.42
N PRO A 895 35.57 1.75 6.23
CA PRO A 895 36.97 2.01 5.93
C PRO A 895 37.45 1.37 4.62
N ALA A 896 37.05 0.14 4.32
CA ALA A 896 37.41 -0.52 3.06
C ALA A 896 36.95 0.27 1.84
N LEU A 897 35.71 0.78 1.87
CA LEU A 897 35.16 1.63 0.82
C LEU A 897 35.93 2.95 0.71
N LYS A 898 36.21 3.61 1.84
CA LYS A 898 36.97 4.87 1.85
C LYS A 898 38.39 4.72 1.30
N ASN A 899 39.08 3.62 1.62
CA ASN A 899 40.39 3.32 1.06
C ASN A 899 40.32 3.20 -0.46
N LEU A 900 39.38 2.39 -0.95
CA LEU A 900 39.16 2.20 -2.39
C LEU A 900 38.83 3.53 -3.08
N TYR A 901 37.94 4.33 -2.53
CA TYR A 901 37.55 5.62 -3.12
C TYR A 901 38.71 6.63 -3.13
N GLY A 902 39.53 6.64 -2.08
CA GLY A 902 40.76 7.42 -2.04
C GLY A 902 41.75 7.03 -3.15
N ASP A 903 41.98 5.73 -3.34
CA ASP A 903 42.87 5.21 -4.40
C ASP A 903 42.36 5.53 -5.82
N LEU A 904 41.03 5.68 -5.98
CA LEU A 904 40.37 6.01 -7.24
C LEU A 904 40.14 7.51 -7.44
N ASN A 905 40.56 8.37 -6.50
CA ASN A 905 40.30 9.82 -6.48
C ASN A 905 38.80 10.17 -6.61
N ILE A 906 37.92 9.41 -5.96
CA ILE A 906 36.48 9.66 -5.96
C ILE A 906 36.10 10.54 -4.75
N PRO A 907 35.45 11.70 -4.96
CA PRO A 907 35.00 12.54 -3.86
C PRO A 907 33.91 11.84 -3.05
N VAL A 908 33.98 11.99 -1.72
CA VAL A 908 33.05 11.34 -0.77
C VAL A 908 32.29 12.34 0.10
N LYS A 909 32.39 13.64 -0.22
CA LYS A 909 31.58 14.69 0.39
C LYS A 909 30.60 15.26 -0.63
N LEU A 910 29.42 15.63 -0.15
CA LEU A 910 28.37 16.29 -0.95
C LEU A 910 28.83 17.65 -1.47
N SER A 911 29.54 18.42 -0.65
CA SER A 911 30.12 19.71 -1.01
C SER A 911 31.14 19.60 -2.15
N ASP A 912 31.97 18.55 -2.16
CA ASP A 912 32.98 18.29 -3.21
C ASP A 912 32.37 17.96 -4.59
N ILE A 913 31.09 17.57 -4.62
CA ILE A 913 30.36 17.25 -5.87
C ILE A 913 29.33 18.33 -6.24
N GLY A 914 29.37 19.50 -5.60
CA GLY A 914 28.58 20.66 -5.97
C GLY A 914 27.17 20.71 -5.38
N ILE A 915 26.89 19.93 -4.34
CA ILE A 915 25.59 19.95 -3.64
C ILE A 915 25.61 21.00 -2.54
N SER A 916 24.57 21.84 -2.47
CA SER A 916 24.38 22.83 -1.39
C SER A 916 23.86 22.20 -0.11
N GLU A 917 24.20 22.74 1.06
CA GLU A 917 23.61 22.33 2.34
C GLU A 917 22.10 22.54 2.37
N ASP A 918 21.62 23.59 1.69
CA ASP A 918 20.20 23.95 1.61
C ASP A 918 19.37 22.91 0.83
N ASP A 919 20.01 22.11 -0.03
CA ASP A 919 19.35 21.06 -0.80
C ASP A 919 19.20 19.75 -0.04
N LEU A 920 19.92 19.57 1.09
CA LEU A 920 19.90 18.30 1.84
C LEU A 920 18.50 17.87 2.32
N PRO A 921 17.62 18.77 2.82
CA PRO A 921 16.24 18.40 3.16
C PRO A 921 15.46 17.89 1.95
N LYS A 922 15.63 18.51 0.77
CA LYS A 922 14.98 18.06 -0.46
C LYS A 922 15.52 16.70 -0.89
N ILE A 923 16.83 16.50 -0.88
CA ILE A 923 17.45 15.20 -1.21
C ILE A 923 16.95 14.12 -0.24
N ALA A 924 16.84 14.42 1.06
CA ALA A 924 16.32 13.48 2.05
C ALA A 924 14.85 13.11 1.78
N PHE A 925 14.01 14.09 1.45
CA PHE A 925 12.62 13.88 1.08
C PHE A 925 12.50 13.01 -0.19
N GLU A 926 13.17 13.39 -1.28
CA GLU A 926 13.14 12.65 -2.55
C GLU A 926 13.79 11.25 -2.43
N THR A 927 14.75 11.08 -1.53
CA THR A 927 15.29 9.73 -1.25
C THR A 927 14.25 8.89 -0.52
N SER A 928 13.51 9.49 0.43
CA SER A 928 12.44 8.82 1.16
C SER A 928 11.25 8.40 0.28
N THR A 929 11.10 9.01 -0.89
CA THR A 929 10.07 8.65 -1.88
C THR A 929 10.51 7.50 -2.81
N ASN A 930 11.79 7.10 -2.79
CA ASN A 930 12.29 5.94 -3.56
C ASN A 930 11.93 4.62 -2.86
N THR A 931 10.63 4.33 -2.84
CA THR A 931 10.05 3.24 -2.06
C THR A 931 10.48 1.86 -2.52
N VAL A 932 10.79 1.65 -3.82
CA VAL A 932 11.30 0.37 -4.34
C VAL A 932 12.61 -0.04 -3.67
N ASN A 933 13.59 0.87 -3.65
CA ASN A 933 14.88 0.58 -3.06
C ASN A 933 14.80 0.55 -1.52
N LEU A 934 14.06 1.49 -0.91
CA LEU A 934 13.93 1.49 0.55
C LEU A 934 13.19 0.26 1.10
N ALA A 935 12.27 -0.31 0.32
CA ALA A 935 11.55 -1.54 0.65
C ALA A 935 12.45 -2.79 0.77
N ALA A 936 13.55 -2.83 0.01
CA ALA A 936 14.52 -3.93 0.06
C ALA A 936 15.74 -3.60 0.94
N ASN A 937 15.82 -2.40 1.52
CA ASN A 937 16.88 -2.04 2.46
C ASN A 937 16.75 -2.86 3.76
N PRO A 938 17.86 -3.41 4.32
CA PRO A 938 17.81 -4.22 5.55
C PRO A 938 17.13 -3.55 6.74
N GLU A 939 17.41 -2.27 6.95
CA GLU A 939 16.80 -1.43 7.99
C GLU A 939 15.77 -0.47 7.40
N HIS A 940 14.66 -0.24 8.12
CA HIS A 940 13.75 0.83 7.74
C HIS A 940 14.40 2.20 8.00
N VAL A 941 14.40 3.07 6.99
CA VAL A 941 15.05 4.39 7.06
C VAL A 941 14.04 5.51 6.87
N THR A 942 13.95 6.41 7.86
CA THR A 942 13.07 7.59 7.79
C THR A 942 13.74 8.78 7.11
N GLU A 943 12.98 9.71 6.54
CA GLU A 943 13.47 10.98 5.97
C GLU A 943 14.43 11.71 6.93
N LYS A 944 14.06 11.82 8.21
CA LYS A 944 14.92 12.43 9.25
C LYS A 944 16.27 11.71 9.41
N ARG A 945 16.27 10.37 9.33
CA ARG A 945 17.50 9.57 9.43
C ARG A 945 18.35 9.74 8.18
N ILE A 946 17.73 9.82 7.00
CA ILE A 946 18.42 10.14 5.73
C ILE A 946 19.08 11.52 5.81
N LEU A 947 18.33 12.56 6.23
CA LEU A 947 18.88 13.91 6.39
C LEU A 947 20.07 13.94 7.37
N GLY A 948 19.98 13.22 8.48
CA GLY A 948 21.10 13.08 9.42
C GLY A 948 22.33 12.42 8.80
N LEU A 949 22.14 11.40 7.95
CA LEU A 949 23.24 10.76 7.21
C LEU A 949 23.85 11.72 6.18
N LEU A 950 23.03 12.44 5.41
CA LEU A 950 23.51 13.41 4.43
C LEU A 950 24.34 14.52 5.09
N LYS A 951 23.89 15.05 6.23
CA LYS A 951 24.66 16.03 7.02
C LYS A 951 26.00 15.50 7.52
N ASN A 952 26.12 14.20 7.77
CA ASN A 952 27.40 13.59 8.17
C ASN A 952 28.40 13.44 7.01
N PHE A 953 27.96 13.63 5.77
CA PHE A 953 28.79 13.57 4.56
C PHE A 953 28.80 14.89 3.78
N TYR A 954 28.26 15.98 4.34
CA TYR A 954 28.47 17.33 3.83
C TYR A 954 29.84 17.84 4.27
#